data_AF-A0AAE1I0M9-F1
#
_entry.id   AF-A0AAE1I0M9-F1
#
_cell.length_a   1.000
_cell.length_b   1.000
_cell.length_c   1.000
_cell.angle_alpha   90.00
_cell.angle_beta   90.00
_cell.angle_gamma   90.00
#
_symmetry.space_group_name_H-M   'P 1'
#
loop_
_entity.id
_entity.type
_entity.pdbx_description
1 polymer ?
#
loop_
_entity_poly.entity_id
_entity_poly.type
_entity_poly.pdbx_seq_one_letter_code
_entity_poly.pdbx_strand_id
1 'polypeptide(L)'
;MASNSPTSSHNTTPQRSRPAKRQHPAVLNGVGGSFEDKNNDFLCPICFELIQEAHITRCGHTFCHQCISKSLESSGRCPKCSSSVGSLDHVFPNYLLNELISKFKAKSKVKNEFSATSSSSREWAQSPVDGLREFVSTESRNLTLPDVNVILELLTQRKSVLEAESTYSQNKLLQEFLDHLLRLKEAQLDLLNKEVSLIKNDLQEVERILKDCVQEDLSASIDSRTSSIKSRKKASVSNSLDSSTPQDEATPQDSEGFNEKRLSGNIVENRLASRRKRMHTHFEDFMQCYLNIRAKEVTFGRPSERPPLSVESGSVTAGGLDTFRENLVKFSRYNYLRPLATLNYSSDIFNNSTIVSSIEFDKDNEFFAIAGVTKRIKVFEYGSVIRDVVDIHYPCVEMMSTSKISCIIWNSYHKNVLASSDYEGAVTVWDAATGQRTKTFQEHEKRCWSVDFNAVDSRLIASGSDDARVKLWNLNMENSVASLEAKANVCCVKFNPCSSYHLAFGSADHCVHYYDLRNMKEALMIFKGHRKAVSYVKFLNKEDIVSASTDSQLKMWNVNNLHCLRSFVGHTNEKNFVGLATDGDYIACGSENNSLYVYYKGLTKQLFSFKFDAVRSILEKDRKEDDVKEAGPEIKEGEGYVFYDVIPEATAIAVVGLGDKDRGVNQSESINEGKEAVRTAAAVGCATLKKAHIHDIRVESFGDAQSAAEGALLSNWVYDEYRSKKKPETTIQLYGENGLLNAKDALIPLGVEVIAHDKSWAENKKMGSFLGVAQGSSEPPVFLEITYSNGPKDQKPYIFVGKGVTFDTGGISLKPSKGMHTMKGDMGGAACVVSTIQAVAQLKLNINLKGLIPLTENMPGGSAIKPGDILTAMNGMTIQVDNTDAEGRLILADALCYAAQFDPSFTLDIATLTGAMRVALGGAATGTFSSSTPLWQEIEKAGITTGDRMWRFPLWDCYNKNMTDYQHVDMNNISNVDGGGSCTAAAFLQNFAPKGDWMHLDMAGVMDDGSQMKYLGKGMSGRPTRTLIQFLVQQSRNISK
;
A
#
# COMPACT_ATOMS: atom_id res chain seq x y z
N MET A 1 32.28 -80.04 35.16
CA MET A 1 32.54 -79.50 36.52
C MET A 1 32.22 -78.00 36.45
N ALA A 2 31.02 -77.62 36.93
CA ALA A 2 30.83 -76.92 38.21
C ALA A 2 31.02 -75.40 38.04
N SER A 3 29.96 -74.60 37.83
CA SER A 3 29.05 -73.99 38.85
C SER A 3 29.51 -72.56 39.20
N ASN A 4 28.72 -71.47 39.19
CA ASN A 4 27.27 -71.30 39.39
C ASN A 4 26.64 -70.14 38.58
N SER A 5 25.31 -70.12 38.51
CA SER A 5 24.39 -69.12 37.93
C SER A 5 23.62 -68.35 39.05
N PRO A 6 22.47 -67.65 38.85
CA PRO A 6 21.81 -67.09 37.65
C PRO A 6 21.30 -65.61 37.78
N THR A 7 20.73 -65.06 36.68
CA THR A 7 19.59 -64.09 36.52
C THR A 7 19.90 -63.04 35.43
N SER A 8 19.03 -62.58 34.52
CA SER A 8 17.79 -63.06 33.87
C SER A 8 17.37 -62.01 32.81
N SER A 9 17.50 -62.35 31.52
CA SER A 9 16.83 -61.79 30.31
C SER A 9 16.42 -60.30 30.19
N HIS A 10 16.93 -59.59 29.16
CA HIS A 10 16.13 -58.77 28.23
C HIS A 10 16.84 -58.60 26.87
N ASN A 11 16.09 -58.23 25.80
CA ASN A 11 16.45 -58.42 24.38
C ASN A 11 17.08 -57.21 23.65
N THR A 12 18.07 -57.50 22.80
CA THR A 12 18.42 -56.92 21.46
C THR A 12 18.08 -55.42 21.16
N THR A 13 19.03 -54.57 20.75
CA THR A 13 19.65 -54.52 19.38
C THR A 13 20.88 -53.58 19.32
N PRO A 14 21.72 -53.59 18.25
CA PRO A 14 23.14 -53.22 18.36
C PRO A 14 23.56 -51.78 18.00
N GLN A 15 24.69 -51.35 18.56
CA GLN A 15 25.38 -50.08 18.29
C GLN A 15 26.14 -50.08 16.94
N ARG A 16 26.36 -48.89 16.37
CA ARG A 16 27.36 -48.64 15.31
C ARG A 16 28.36 -47.54 15.73
N SER A 17 29.64 -47.81 15.49
CA SER A 17 30.78 -46.98 15.92
C SER A 17 31.18 -45.90 14.90
N ARG A 18 31.77 -44.80 15.41
CA ARG A 18 32.41 -43.73 14.60
C ARG A 18 33.69 -44.21 13.89
N PRO A 19 34.04 -43.60 12.74
CA PRO A 19 35.42 -43.39 12.29
C PRO A 19 35.86 -41.91 12.42
N ALA A 20 37.17 -41.67 12.25
CA ALA A 20 37.88 -40.46 12.70
C ALA A 20 38.12 -39.37 11.64
N LYS A 21 38.56 -38.19 12.10
CA LYS A 21 39.01 -37.03 11.29
C LYS A 21 40.27 -37.34 10.44
N ARG A 22 40.32 -36.78 9.23
CA ARG A 22 41.53 -36.34 8.49
C ARG A 22 41.19 -35.03 7.78
N GLN A 23 41.75 -33.89 8.20
CA GLN A 23 42.98 -33.27 7.68
C GLN A 23 42.83 -32.71 6.26
N HIS A 24 42.68 -31.39 6.16
CA HIS A 24 42.85 -30.62 4.92
C HIS A 24 44.34 -30.55 4.54
N PRO A 25 44.71 -30.73 3.27
CA PRO A 25 45.98 -30.23 2.73
C PRO A 25 45.90 -28.72 2.51
N ALA A 26 47.01 -28.01 2.72
CA ALA A 26 47.12 -26.58 2.47
C ALA A 26 47.60 -26.28 1.04
N VAL A 27 46.91 -25.36 0.36
CA VAL A 27 47.37 -24.63 -0.84
C VAL A 27 46.82 -23.21 -0.67
N LEU A 28 47.60 -22.29 -0.07
CA LEU A 28 48.51 -21.34 -0.74
C LEU A 28 47.78 -20.28 -1.57
N ASN A 29 47.80 -19.05 -1.05
CA ASN A 29 47.69 -17.72 -1.67
C ASN A 29 46.78 -17.58 -2.92
N GLY A 30 45.71 -16.78 -2.94
CA GLY A 30 45.38 -15.63 -2.09
C GLY A 30 45.38 -14.33 -2.90
N VAL A 31 44.26 -14.04 -3.56
CA VAL A 31 43.81 -12.68 -3.91
C VAL A 31 42.29 -12.69 -3.69
N GLY A 32 41.78 -11.79 -2.85
CA GLY A 32 40.33 -11.57 -2.71
C GLY A 32 39.86 -10.42 -3.60
N GLY A 33 38.60 -10.46 -4.06
CA GLY A 33 38.00 -9.33 -4.77
C GLY A 33 36.73 -9.66 -5.55
N SER A 34 35.64 -8.98 -5.18
CA SER A 34 34.44 -8.67 -6.00
C SER A 34 33.62 -9.79 -6.68
N PHE A 35 32.36 -9.93 -6.23
CA PHE A 35 31.09 -9.85 -6.98
C PHE A 35 30.89 -10.50 -8.39
N GLU A 36 31.78 -11.32 -8.94
CA GLU A 36 31.64 -11.84 -10.31
C GLU A 36 31.01 -13.25 -10.45
N ASP A 37 30.94 -14.05 -9.37
CA ASP A 37 30.62 -15.50 -9.47
C ASP A 37 29.14 -15.89 -9.72
N LYS A 38 28.23 -14.94 -10.00
CA LYS A 38 26.78 -15.23 -10.16
C LYS A 38 26.40 -16.07 -11.40
N ASN A 39 27.34 -16.38 -12.30
CA ASN A 39 27.07 -17.15 -13.51
C ASN A 39 27.56 -18.61 -13.47
N ASN A 40 28.29 -19.04 -12.43
CA ASN A 40 28.94 -20.37 -12.41
C ASN A 40 27.96 -21.55 -12.18
N ASP A 41 26.83 -21.33 -11.50
CA ASP A 41 25.93 -22.41 -11.06
C ASP A 41 25.16 -23.12 -12.20
N PHE A 42 25.08 -22.50 -13.38
CA PHE A 42 24.43 -23.09 -14.57
C PHE A 42 25.42 -23.64 -15.60
N LEU A 43 26.73 -23.51 -15.37
CA LEU A 43 27.78 -24.00 -16.27
C LEU A 43 28.16 -25.44 -15.96
N CYS A 44 28.44 -26.23 -16.99
CA CYS A 44 28.90 -27.60 -16.82
C CYS A 44 30.38 -27.59 -16.43
N PRO A 45 30.80 -28.20 -15.31
CA PRO A 45 32.21 -28.23 -14.91
C PRO A 45 33.17 -29.04 -15.82
N ILE A 46 32.70 -29.53 -16.98
CA ILE A 46 33.47 -30.30 -17.96
C ILE A 46 33.69 -29.47 -19.24
N CYS A 47 32.62 -28.92 -19.83
CA CYS A 47 32.72 -28.09 -21.04
C CYS A 47 32.73 -26.57 -20.77
N PHE A 48 32.48 -26.13 -19.54
CA PHE A 48 32.36 -24.73 -19.11
C PHE A 48 31.25 -23.92 -19.83
N GLU A 49 30.46 -24.57 -20.70
CA GLU A 49 29.25 -24.00 -21.29
C GLU A 49 28.02 -24.23 -20.42
N LEU A 50 26.95 -23.49 -20.72
CA LEU A 50 25.67 -23.61 -20.04
C LEU A 50 25.09 -25.03 -20.20
N ILE A 51 24.67 -25.63 -19.08
CA ILE A 51 24.26 -27.04 -19.07
C ILE A 51 23.13 -27.28 -20.08
N GLN A 52 23.33 -28.22 -21.01
CA GLN A 52 22.32 -28.54 -22.03
C GLN A 52 21.23 -29.43 -21.45
N GLU A 53 21.63 -30.55 -20.83
CA GLU A 53 20.75 -31.50 -20.12
C GLU A 53 21.38 -31.85 -18.77
N ALA A 54 20.91 -31.22 -17.70
CA ALA A 54 21.40 -31.38 -16.35
C ALA A 54 21.18 -32.81 -15.85
N HIS A 55 22.28 -33.47 -15.48
CA HIS A 55 22.30 -34.80 -14.91
C HIS A 55 23.19 -34.85 -13.68
N ILE A 56 22.65 -35.38 -12.59
CA ILE A 56 23.29 -35.44 -11.27
C ILE A 56 23.86 -36.84 -11.01
N THR A 57 25.11 -36.87 -10.59
CA THR A 57 25.79 -38.09 -10.13
C THR A 57 25.42 -38.39 -8.67
N ARG A 58 25.54 -39.65 -8.23
CA ARG A 58 25.29 -40.06 -6.83
C ARG A 58 26.04 -39.25 -5.75
N CYS A 59 27.10 -38.54 -6.11
CA CYS A 59 27.86 -37.65 -5.20
C CYS A 59 27.33 -36.20 -5.14
N GLY A 60 26.19 -35.89 -5.77
CA GLY A 60 25.54 -34.57 -5.73
C GLY A 60 25.98 -33.59 -6.82
N HIS A 61 27.03 -33.91 -7.59
CA HIS A 61 27.53 -33.03 -8.65
C HIS A 61 26.76 -33.21 -9.96
N THR A 62 26.40 -32.08 -10.58
CA THR A 62 25.59 -32.01 -11.81
C THR A 62 26.42 -31.54 -13.02
N PHE A 63 26.15 -32.12 -14.19
CA PHE A 63 26.86 -31.89 -15.45
C PHE A 63 25.88 -31.97 -16.64
N CYS A 64 26.32 -31.63 -17.86
CA CYS A 64 25.63 -32.06 -19.09
C CYS A 64 25.65 -33.58 -19.22
N HIS A 65 24.52 -34.20 -19.59
CA HIS A 65 24.40 -35.64 -19.87
C HIS A 65 25.58 -36.17 -20.69
N GLN A 66 25.77 -35.62 -21.90
CA GLN A 66 26.80 -36.06 -22.83
C GLN A 66 28.24 -35.85 -22.33
N CYS A 67 28.47 -34.87 -21.45
CA CYS A 67 29.79 -34.62 -20.87
C CYS A 67 30.11 -35.63 -19.76
N ILE A 68 29.14 -35.91 -18.86
CA ILE A 68 29.36 -36.91 -17.82
C ILE A 68 29.42 -38.33 -18.39
N SER A 69 28.62 -38.66 -19.41
CA SER A 69 28.67 -39.99 -20.05
C SER A 69 30.06 -40.30 -20.61
N LYS A 70 30.64 -39.40 -21.41
CA LYS A 70 32.02 -39.54 -21.93
C LYS A 70 33.09 -39.54 -20.83
N SER A 71 32.89 -38.79 -19.74
CA SER A 71 33.79 -38.80 -18.59
C SER A 71 33.75 -40.12 -17.81
N LEU A 72 32.60 -40.80 -17.78
CA LEU A 72 32.44 -42.09 -17.12
C LEU A 72 32.93 -43.25 -17.98
N GLU A 73 32.72 -43.21 -19.31
CA GLU A 73 33.31 -44.16 -20.28
C GLU A 73 34.84 -44.20 -20.20
N SER A 74 35.49 -43.06 -19.93
CA SER A 74 36.96 -42.96 -19.85
C SER A 74 37.56 -43.20 -18.46
N SER A 75 36.82 -42.96 -17.37
CA SER A 75 37.40 -42.94 -16.02
C SER A 75 36.57 -43.59 -14.90
N GLY A 76 35.27 -43.85 -15.12
CA GLY A 76 34.35 -44.38 -14.09
C GLY A 76 34.19 -43.51 -12.83
N ARG A 77 34.60 -42.24 -12.87
CA ARG A 77 34.66 -41.34 -11.70
C ARG A 77 34.05 -39.97 -12.00
N CYS A 78 33.49 -39.35 -10.97
CA CYS A 78 32.97 -37.99 -11.05
C CYS A 78 34.12 -36.97 -11.22
N PRO A 79 34.16 -36.14 -12.28
CA PRO A 79 35.29 -35.24 -12.52
C PRO A 79 35.44 -34.12 -11.47
N LYS A 80 34.40 -33.78 -10.71
CA LYS A 80 34.47 -32.71 -9.67
C LYS A 80 35.00 -33.18 -8.32
N CYS A 81 34.85 -34.45 -7.94
CA CYS A 81 35.31 -34.96 -6.64
C CYS A 81 35.99 -36.35 -6.66
N SER A 82 36.22 -36.92 -7.85
CA SER A 82 36.85 -38.23 -8.06
C SER A 82 36.14 -39.46 -7.45
N SER A 83 34.95 -39.30 -6.86
CA SER A 83 34.12 -40.41 -6.37
C SER A 83 33.75 -41.38 -7.51
N SER A 84 33.83 -42.69 -7.23
CA SER A 84 33.47 -43.74 -8.20
C SER A 84 31.98 -43.69 -8.53
N VAL A 85 31.65 -43.71 -9.82
CA VAL A 85 30.28 -43.79 -10.34
C VAL A 85 30.23 -45.02 -11.25
N GLY A 86 29.80 -46.15 -10.68
CA GLY A 86 30.09 -47.49 -11.21
C GLY A 86 29.48 -47.84 -12.57
N SER A 87 28.41 -47.17 -13.00
CA SER A 87 27.81 -47.29 -14.33
C SER A 87 27.02 -46.02 -14.68
N LEU A 88 26.55 -45.93 -15.93
CA LEU A 88 25.69 -44.83 -16.39
C LEU A 88 24.35 -44.80 -15.64
N ASP A 89 23.87 -45.95 -15.14
CA ASP A 89 22.63 -46.10 -14.36
C ASP A 89 22.69 -45.42 -12.96
N HIS A 90 23.82 -44.80 -12.63
CA HIS A 90 24.02 -44.02 -11.40
C HIS A 90 24.12 -42.51 -11.67
N VAL A 91 23.67 -42.10 -12.86
CA VAL A 91 23.52 -40.72 -13.32
C VAL A 91 22.03 -40.46 -13.58
N PHE A 92 21.43 -39.52 -12.84
CA PHE A 92 19.99 -39.26 -12.89
C PHE A 92 19.69 -37.89 -13.52
N PRO A 93 18.58 -37.73 -14.26
CA PRO A 93 18.18 -36.42 -14.75
C PRO A 93 17.88 -35.45 -13.60
N ASN A 94 18.46 -34.25 -13.64
CA ASN A 94 18.20 -33.18 -12.68
C ASN A 94 17.12 -32.24 -13.23
N TYR A 95 15.86 -32.68 -13.14
CA TYR A 95 14.71 -31.95 -13.69
C TYR A 95 14.58 -30.52 -13.14
N LEU A 96 14.82 -30.33 -11.85
CA LEU A 96 14.75 -29.01 -11.21
C LEU A 96 15.79 -28.04 -11.79
N LEU A 97 17.05 -28.48 -11.93
CA LEU A 97 18.07 -27.63 -12.55
C LEU A 97 17.81 -27.43 -14.05
N ASN A 98 17.30 -28.44 -14.77
CA ASN A 98 16.89 -28.28 -16.16
C ASN A 98 15.79 -27.21 -16.34
N GLU A 99 14.82 -27.13 -15.43
CA GLU A 99 13.79 -26.11 -15.46
C GLU A 99 14.37 -24.71 -15.17
N LEU A 100 15.25 -24.59 -14.17
CA LEU A 100 15.96 -23.34 -13.83
C LEU A 100 16.85 -22.86 -14.99
N ILE A 101 17.62 -23.76 -15.60
CA ILE A 101 18.44 -23.48 -16.77
C ILE A 101 17.56 -23.08 -17.98
N SER A 102 16.40 -23.71 -18.16
CA SER A 102 15.48 -23.36 -19.25
C SER A 102 14.89 -21.95 -19.04
N LYS A 103 14.52 -21.60 -17.80
CA LYS A 103 14.12 -20.22 -17.43
C LYS A 103 15.26 -19.23 -17.62
N PHE A 104 16.51 -19.62 -17.34
CA PHE A 104 17.71 -18.79 -17.60
C PHE A 104 17.97 -18.59 -19.10
N LYS A 105 17.90 -19.66 -19.91
CA LYS A 105 18.00 -19.60 -21.39
C LYS A 105 16.92 -18.71 -21.99
N ALA A 106 15.68 -18.79 -21.49
CA ALA A 106 14.58 -17.92 -21.91
C ALA A 106 14.88 -16.43 -21.59
N LYS A 107 15.27 -16.11 -20.35
CA LYS A 107 15.66 -14.74 -19.96
C LYS A 107 16.85 -14.20 -20.78
N SER A 108 17.84 -15.04 -21.07
CA SER A 108 19.03 -14.66 -21.86
C SER A 108 18.71 -14.43 -23.33
N LYS A 109 17.81 -15.24 -23.94
CA LYS A 109 17.33 -15.00 -25.31
C LYS A 109 16.59 -13.67 -25.42
N VAL A 110 15.70 -13.37 -24.47
CA VAL A 110 14.97 -12.09 -24.43
C VAL A 110 15.95 -10.90 -24.32
N LYS A 111 17.06 -11.02 -23.56
CA LYS A 111 18.08 -9.95 -23.47
C LYS A 111 18.89 -9.77 -24.78
N ASN A 112 19.08 -10.82 -25.57
CA ASN A 112 19.82 -10.75 -26.84
C ASN A 112 18.96 -10.34 -28.05
N GLU A 113 17.71 -10.80 -28.15
CA GLU A 113 16.81 -10.44 -29.26
C GLU A 113 16.44 -8.95 -29.22
N PHE A 114 16.36 -8.34 -28.03
CA PHE A 114 16.14 -6.89 -27.88
C PHE A 114 17.37 -6.03 -28.25
N SER A 115 18.55 -6.63 -28.42
CA SER A 115 19.79 -5.92 -28.78
C SER A 115 20.08 -5.91 -30.30
N ALA A 116 19.31 -6.65 -31.10
CA ALA A 116 19.57 -6.80 -32.54
C ALA A 116 18.79 -5.84 -33.44
N THR A 117 17.75 -5.17 -32.92
CA THR A 117 16.82 -4.34 -33.71
C THR A 117 16.45 -3.01 -33.05
N SER A 118 17.43 -2.19 -32.68
CA SER A 118 17.20 -0.83 -32.17
C SER A 118 18.36 0.14 -32.40
N SER A 119 18.82 0.24 -33.66
CA SER A 119 19.73 1.31 -34.11
C SER A 119 19.01 2.68 -34.21
N SER A 120 18.47 3.18 -33.10
CA SER A 120 17.97 4.55 -32.98
C SER A 120 17.91 5.03 -31.52
N SER A 121 18.95 5.76 -31.12
CA SER A 121 18.99 6.77 -30.06
C SER A 121 17.66 7.12 -29.36
N ARG A 122 17.47 6.60 -28.13
CA ARG A 122 16.90 7.23 -26.91
C ARG A 122 16.20 6.18 -26.04
N GLU A 123 16.85 5.73 -24.97
CA GLU A 123 16.23 5.48 -23.65
C GLU A 123 17.30 5.08 -22.61
N TRP A 124 17.71 6.05 -21.79
CA TRP A 124 18.55 5.84 -20.60
C TRP A 124 17.83 6.45 -19.38
N ALA A 125 16.96 5.67 -18.74
CA ALA A 125 16.19 6.10 -17.57
C ALA A 125 15.78 4.95 -16.62
N GLN A 126 16.72 4.06 -16.28
CA GLN A 126 16.68 3.28 -15.03
C GLN A 126 17.90 3.62 -14.17
N SER A 127 17.84 3.29 -12.87
CA SER A 127 18.81 3.61 -11.80
C SER A 127 20.18 4.11 -12.29
N PRO A 128 20.53 5.40 -12.11
CA PRO A 128 21.78 5.96 -12.63
C PRO A 128 23.05 5.29 -12.09
N VAL A 129 22.95 4.60 -10.95
CA VAL A 129 24.09 3.91 -10.33
C VAL A 129 24.23 2.50 -10.88
N ASP A 130 23.12 1.75 -11.02
CA ASP A 130 23.18 0.37 -11.51
C ASP A 130 23.44 0.31 -13.02
N GLY A 131 22.83 1.21 -13.80
CA GLY A 131 23.10 1.31 -15.24
C GLY A 131 24.53 1.76 -15.56
N LEU A 132 25.08 2.71 -14.80
CA LEU A 132 26.49 3.10 -14.92
C LEU A 132 27.42 1.98 -14.46
N ARG A 133 27.05 1.21 -13.43
CA ARG A 133 27.83 0.08 -12.91
C ARG A 133 27.84 -1.10 -13.88
N GLU A 134 26.71 -1.44 -14.50
CA GLU A 134 26.61 -2.48 -15.54
C GLU A 134 27.34 -2.05 -16.83
N PHE A 135 27.30 -0.75 -17.19
CA PHE A 135 28.10 -0.18 -18.27
C PHE A 135 29.61 -0.28 -17.98
N VAL A 136 30.06 0.23 -16.82
CA VAL A 136 31.48 0.20 -16.43
C VAL A 136 31.99 -1.23 -16.24
N SER A 137 31.20 -2.17 -15.72
CA SER A 137 31.64 -3.57 -15.62
C SER A 137 31.78 -4.20 -17.00
N THR A 138 30.85 -3.95 -17.91
CA THR A 138 30.85 -4.53 -19.26
C THR A 138 31.95 -3.96 -20.16
N GLU A 139 32.21 -2.65 -20.09
CA GLU A 139 33.25 -1.97 -20.91
C GLU A 139 34.59 -1.76 -20.19
N SER A 140 34.75 -2.24 -18.96
CA SER A 140 36.00 -2.17 -18.17
C SER A 140 37.26 -2.63 -18.91
N ARG A 141 37.10 -3.51 -19.91
CA ARG A 141 38.19 -4.09 -20.71
C ARG A 141 38.58 -3.26 -21.93
N ASN A 142 37.75 -2.31 -22.36
CA ASN A 142 37.97 -1.46 -23.53
C ASN A 142 38.15 0.03 -23.19
N LEU A 143 37.74 0.47 -21.99
CA LEU A 143 37.90 1.86 -21.54
C LEU A 143 39.37 2.27 -21.46
N THR A 144 39.74 3.31 -22.19
CA THR A 144 41.09 3.90 -22.13
C THR A 144 41.18 4.90 -20.97
N LEU A 145 42.41 5.24 -20.55
CA LEU A 145 42.64 6.16 -19.44
C LEU A 145 42.04 7.58 -19.68
N PRO A 146 42.02 8.13 -20.92
CA PRO A 146 41.19 9.28 -21.27
C PRO A 146 39.69 9.10 -21.02
N ASP A 147 39.09 7.97 -21.37
CA ASP A 147 37.65 7.72 -21.18
C ASP A 147 37.28 7.71 -19.69
N VAL A 148 38.13 7.10 -18.86
CA VAL A 148 37.99 7.09 -17.39
C VAL A 148 38.06 8.52 -16.83
N ASN A 149 38.96 9.37 -17.34
CA ASN A 149 39.06 10.77 -16.93
C ASN A 149 37.80 11.58 -17.33
N VAL A 150 37.26 11.37 -18.53
CA VAL A 150 36.00 12.02 -18.98
C VAL A 150 34.82 11.57 -18.12
N ILE A 151 34.74 10.28 -17.76
CA ILE A 151 33.71 9.78 -16.83
C ILE A 151 33.87 10.43 -15.44
N LEU A 152 35.09 10.53 -14.92
CA LEU A 152 35.39 11.23 -13.66
C LEU A 152 35.01 12.72 -13.70
N GLU A 153 35.27 13.40 -14.81
CA GLU A 153 34.91 14.81 -15.00
C GLU A 153 33.39 15.00 -15.06
N LEU A 154 32.67 14.17 -15.83
CA LEU A 154 31.21 14.17 -15.88
C LEU A 154 30.57 13.83 -14.53
N LEU A 155 31.12 12.86 -13.79
CA LEU A 155 30.67 12.52 -12.43
C LEU A 155 30.93 13.66 -11.45
N THR A 156 32.08 14.35 -11.56
CA THR A 156 32.43 15.51 -10.74
C THR A 156 31.51 16.70 -11.04
N GLN A 157 31.21 16.95 -12.31
CA GLN A 157 30.24 17.95 -12.74
C GLN A 157 28.84 17.62 -12.23
N ARG A 158 28.39 16.36 -12.36
CA ARG A 158 27.07 15.93 -11.87
C ARG A 158 26.97 15.97 -10.34
N LYS A 159 28.05 15.62 -9.63
CA LYS A 159 28.17 15.79 -8.18
C LYS A 159 28.02 17.27 -7.80
N SER A 160 28.75 18.17 -8.45
CA SER A 160 28.65 19.62 -8.19
C SER A 160 27.24 20.16 -8.40
N VAL A 161 26.55 19.73 -9.47
CA VAL A 161 25.14 20.08 -9.72
C VAL A 161 24.22 19.56 -8.60
N LEU A 162 24.37 18.30 -8.18
CA LEU A 162 23.56 17.71 -7.10
C LEU A 162 23.84 18.36 -5.73
N GLU A 163 25.08 18.76 -5.47
CA GLU A 163 25.47 19.52 -4.27
C GLU A 163 24.87 20.93 -4.28
N ALA A 164 24.83 21.60 -5.43
CA ALA A 164 24.15 22.89 -5.61
C ALA A 164 22.63 22.77 -5.46
N GLU A 165 21.98 21.78 -6.09
CA GLU A 165 20.54 21.48 -5.95
C GLU A 165 20.15 21.17 -4.49
N SER A 166 20.99 20.38 -3.79
CA SER A 166 20.83 20.10 -2.37
C SER A 166 20.94 21.39 -1.54
N THR A 167 21.98 22.19 -1.77
CA THR A 167 22.22 23.46 -1.07
C THR A 167 21.06 24.46 -1.26
N TYR A 168 20.55 24.59 -2.48
CA TYR A 168 19.35 25.39 -2.78
C TYR A 168 18.13 24.89 -1.99
N SER A 169 17.86 23.59 -2.01
CA SER A 169 16.74 22.98 -1.30
C SER A 169 16.80 23.20 0.22
N GLN A 170 18.00 23.15 0.80
CA GLN A 170 18.22 23.43 2.23
C GLN A 170 17.95 24.90 2.57
N ASN A 171 18.49 25.83 1.77
CA ASN A 171 18.28 27.26 1.95
C ASN A 171 16.81 27.66 1.76
N LYS A 172 16.10 27.01 0.82
CA LYS A 172 14.67 27.25 0.62
C LYS A 172 13.82 26.82 1.82
N LEU A 173 14.12 25.65 2.40
CA LEU A 173 13.46 25.18 3.61
C LEU A 173 13.73 26.12 4.81
N LEU A 174 14.95 26.62 4.95
CA LEU A 174 15.30 27.61 5.98
C LEU A 174 14.56 28.95 5.77
N GLN A 175 14.45 29.43 4.52
CA GLN A 175 13.69 30.63 4.20
C GLN A 175 12.21 30.49 4.60
N GLU A 176 11.58 29.36 4.24
CA GLU A 176 10.17 29.09 4.56
C GLU A 176 9.93 28.97 6.07
N PHE A 177 10.88 28.40 6.84
CA PHE A 177 10.82 28.39 8.30
C PHE A 177 10.84 29.81 8.89
N LEU A 178 11.80 30.64 8.46
CA LEU A 178 11.99 31.99 8.99
C LEU A 178 10.81 32.91 8.64
N ASP A 179 10.27 32.81 7.44
CA ASP A 179 9.09 33.56 7.00
C ASP A 179 7.83 33.20 7.81
N HIS A 180 7.62 31.90 8.09
CA HIS A 180 6.52 31.47 8.94
C HIS A 180 6.72 31.94 10.40
N LEU A 181 7.93 31.86 10.92
CA LEU A 181 8.27 32.31 12.28
C LEU A 181 8.09 33.83 12.43
N LEU A 182 8.46 34.62 11.41
CA LEU A 182 8.28 36.06 11.38
C LEU A 182 6.79 36.43 11.46
N ARG A 183 5.97 35.86 10.57
CA ARG A 183 4.51 36.12 10.54
C ARG A 183 3.81 35.77 11.86
N LEU A 184 4.22 34.69 12.53
CA LEU A 184 3.70 34.35 13.86
C LEU A 184 4.12 35.37 14.94
N LYS A 185 5.33 35.92 14.86
CA LYS A 185 5.81 36.91 15.83
C LYS A 185 5.24 38.30 15.59
N GLU A 186 4.98 38.67 14.33
CA GLU A 186 4.23 39.87 13.97
C GLU A 186 2.77 39.78 14.46
N ALA A 187 2.09 38.67 14.23
CA ALA A 187 0.74 38.45 14.76
C ALA A 187 0.68 38.47 16.31
N GLN A 188 1.71 37.92 16.98
CA GLN A 188 1.83 38.01 18.44
C GLN A 188 2.07 39.47 18.89
N LEU A 189 2.88 40.25 18.17
CA LEU A 189 3.13 41.66 18.45
C LEU A 189 1.86 42.50 18.26
N ASP A 190 1.06 42.25 17.22
CA ASP A 190 -0.23 42.92 16.99
C ASP A 190 -1.24 42.64 18.09
N LEU A 191 -1.27 41.42 18.62
CA LEU A 191 -2.11 41.08 19.78
C LEU A 191 -1.67 41.86 21.02
N LEU A 192 -0.37 41.84 21.35
CA LEU A 192 0.17 42.62 22.47
C LEU A 192 -0.04 44.12 22.29
N ASN A 193 0.06 44.66 21.07
CA ASN A 193 -0.21 46.07 20.79
C ASN A 193 -1.68 46.42 21.04
N LYS A 194 -2.63 45.52 20.72
CA LYS A 194 -4.05 45.69 21.04
C LYS A 194 -4.30 45.63 22.54
N GLU A 195 -3.71 44.68 23.25
CA GLU A 195 -3.77 44.57 24.71
C GLU A 195 -3.21 45.84 25.40
N VAL A 196 -2.04 46.31 24.97
CA VAL A 196 -1.42 47.54 25.45
C VAL A 196 -2.26 48.77 25.10
N SER A 197 -2.89 48.82 23.93
CA SER A 197 -3.81 49.91 23.57
C SER A 197 -5.07 49.90 24.43
N LEU A 198 -5.61 48.73 24.76
CA LEU A 198 -6.77 48.59 25.64
C LEU A 198 -6.42 49.06 27.05
N ILE A 199 -5.30 48.60 27.61
CA ILE A 199 -4.79 49.05 28.92
C ILE A 199 -4.55 50.58 28.93
N LYS A 200 -4.04 51.17 27.83
CA LYS A 200 -3.87 52.63 27.72
C LYS A 200 -5.20 53.38 27.69
N ASN A 201 -6.22 52.84 27.00
CA ASN A 201 -7.55 53.45 26.96
C ASN A 201 -8.22 53.37 28.33
N ASP A 202 -8.13 52.22 29.01
CA ASP A 202 -8.64 52.04 30.38
C ASP A 202 -7.94 52.97 31.36
N LEU A 203 -6.62 53.15 31.22
CA LEU A 203 -5.85 54.12 32.03
C LEU A 203 -6.34 55.56 31.80
N GLN A 204 -6.61 55.95 30.54
CA GLN A 204 -7.16 57.27 30.21
C GLN A 204 -8.61 57.46 30.71
N GLU A 205 -9.41 56.39 30.76
CA GLU A 205 -10.76 56.42 31.34
C GLU A 205 -10.68 56.63 32.85
N VAL A 206 -9.82 55.90 33.54
CA VAL A 206 -9.55 56.07 34.98
C VAL A 206 -8.99 57.46 35.28
N GLU A 207 -8.08 58.00 34.46
CA GLU A 207 -7.59 59.38 34.58
C GLU A 207 -8.69 60.43 34.35
N ARG A 208 -9.72 60.14 33.54
CA ARG A 208 -10.86 61.03 33.33
C ARG A 208 -11.79 61.01 34.54
N ILE A 209 -12.16 59.82 35.01
CA ILE A 209 -12.98 59.64 36.23
C ILE A 209 -12.31 60.34 37.42
N LEU A 210 -10.99 60.22 37.58
CA LEU A 210 -10.23 60.92 38.62
C LEU A 210 -10.27 62.45 38.48
N LYS A 211 -10.39 63.01 37.27
CA LYS A 211 -10.58 64.45 37.05
C LYS A 211 -12.01 64.90 37.33
N ASP A 212 -13.00 64.07 36.95
CA ASP A 212 -14.41 64.37 37.15
C ASP A 212 -14.76 64.37 38.66
N CYS A 213 -14.22 63.42 39.44
CA CYS A 213 -14.33 63.43 40.91
C CYS A 213 -13.71 64.68 41.56
N VAL A 214 -12.66 65.27 40.96
CA VAL A 214 -12.06 66.53 41.45
C VAL A 214 -12.88 67.76 41.04
N GLN A 215 -13.72 67.67 40.01
CA GLN A 215 -14.66 68.74 39.66
C GLN A 215 -15.96 68.70 40.48
N GLU A 216 -16.47 67.52 40.84
CA GLU A 216 -17.69 67.43 41.68
C GLU A 216 -17.50 68.06 43.08
N ASP A 217 -16.31 67.95 43.69
CA ASP A 217 -15.95 68.60 44.96
C ASP A 217 -15.96 70.15 44.89
N LEU A 218 -15.95 70.75 43.69
CA LEU A 218 -15.94 72.21 43.47
C LEU A 218 -17.29 72.81 43.09
N SER A 219 -18.27 71.99 42.66
CA SER A 219 -19.60 72.46 42.22
C SER A 219 -20.76 72.06 43.14
N ALA A 220 -20.52 71.30 44.21
CA ALA A 220 -21.55 70.82 45.14
C ALA A 220 -21.75 71.70 46.40
N SER A 221 -21.78 73.02 46.23
CA SER A 221 -22.47 73.92 47.18
C SER A 221 -23.59 74.65 46.44
N ILE A 222 -24.76 74.81 47.08
CA ILE A 222 -26.04 75.34 46.55
C ILE A 222 -27.01 74.26 46.00
N ASP A 223 -27.65 73.60 46.96
CA ASP A 223 -29.11 73.46 47.12
C ASP A 223 -30.03 72.88 46.02
N SER A 224 -30.31 71.58 46.20
CA SER A 224 -31.61 71.08 46.71
C SER A 224 -32.87 70.93 45.81
N ARG A 225 -33.54 69.77 46.04
CA ARG A 225 -34.99 69.50 46.07
C ARG A 225 -35.78 69.14 44.77
N THR A 226 -36.00 67.82 44.63
CA THR A 226 -37.30 67.13 44.31
C THR A 226 -37.98 67.37 42.93
N SER A 227 -38.64 66.40 42.26
CA SER A 227 -39.00 64.99 42.56
C SER A 227 -39.55 64.23 41.31
N SER A 228 -39.87 62.94 41.46
CA SER A 228 -41.01 62.23 40.83
C SER A 228 -40.96 61.71 39.37
N ILE A 229 -40.52 60.45 39.22
CA ILE A 229 -41.22 59.31 38.57
C ILE A 229 -42.19 59.58 37.39
N LYS A 230 -41.97 58.92 36.22
CA LYS A 230 -43.05 58.16 35.50
C LYS A 230 -42.60 57.23 34.34
N SER A 231 -43.01 55.95 34.47
CA SER A 231 -43.55 55.01 33.46
C SER A 231 -43.07 54.98 31.98
N ARG A 232 -42.73 53.75 31.55
CA ARG A 232 -42.44 53.29 30.17
C ARG A 232 -43.56 53.49 29.12
N LYS A 233 -43.11 53.44 27.85
CA LYS A 233 -43.81 53.22 26.55
C LYS A 233 -44.48 54.43 25.87
N LYS A 234 -43.94 54.78 24.71
CA LYS A 234 -44.69 54.71 23.42
C LYS A 234 -43.73 54.37 22.27
N ALA A 235 -44.28 53.78 21.21
CA ALA A 235 -43.57 53.36 20.00
C ALA A 235 -44.06 54.16 18.79
N SER A 236 -43.36 54.06 17.66
CA SER A 236 -43.91 54.31 16.33
C SER A 236 -43.35 53.27 15.35
N VAL A 237 -44.10 53.02 14.26
CA VAL A 237 -43.99 51.83 13.39
C VAL A 237 -44.10 52.26 11.93
N SER A 238 -43.36 51.60 11.03
CA SER A 238 -43.82 51.37 9.65
C SER A 238 -43.15 50.12 9.07
N ASN A 239 -43.90 49.39 8.22
CA ASN A 239 -43.60 48.04 7.76
C ASN A 239 -42.83 48.02 6.42
N SER A 240 -42.20 46.88 6.09
CA SER A 240 -42.50 46.13 4.84
C SER A 240 -41.84 44.74 4.80
N LEU A 241 -42.30 43.92 3.85
CA LEU A 241 -41.85 42.58 3.45
C LEU A 241 -40.35 42.58 3.00
N ASP A 242 -39.64 41.48 2.75
CA ASP A 242 -40.09 40.19 2.19
C ASP A 242 -39.09 39.04 2.46
N SER A 243 -39.44 37.81 2.04
CA SER A 243 -38.57 36.63 2.07
C SER A 243 -38.07 36.24 0.67
N SER A 244 -36.75 36.23 0.41
CA SER A 244 -36.09 35.36 -0.60
C SER A 244 -34.56 35.56 -0.69
N THR A 245 -33.84 34.46 -0.96
CA THR A 245 -32.53 34.40 -1.65
C THR A 245 -32.72 34.64 -3.17
N PRO A 246 -31.72 34.98 -4.02
CA PRO A 246 -30.31 34.54 -3.96
C PRO A 246 -29.22 35.52 -4.54
N GLN A 247 -28.01 34.97 -4.76
CA GLN A 247 -26.93 35.37 -5.69
C GLN A 247 -26.01 36.57 -5.38
N ASP A 248 -24.70 36.26 -5.41
CA ASP A 248 -23.59 36.83 -6.22
C ASP A 248 -23.35 38.37 -6.23
N GLU A 249 -22.14 38.90 -6.48
CA GLU A 249 -20.83 38.33 -6.88
C GLU A 249 -19.77 38.51 -5.73
N ALA A 250 -18.43 38.43 -5.84
CA ALA A 250 -17.48 38.29 -6.96
C ALA A 250 -16.14 37.65 -6.49
N THR A 251 -15.20 37.42 -7.43
CA THR A 251 -13.77 37.16 -7.18
C THR A 251 -12.93 38.02 -8.13
N PRO A 252 -11.80 38.64 -7.70
CA PRO A 252 -10.88 39.27 -8.64
C PRO A 252 -10.05 38.20 -9.35
N GLN A 253 -10.23 38.08 -10.65
CA GLN A 253 -9.21 37.52 -11.53
C GLN A 253 -8.12 38.58 -11.77
N ASP A 254 -6.89 38.13 -11.97
CA ASP A 254 -6.05 38.71 -13.03
C ASP A 254 -5.27 37.58 -13.73
N SER A 255 -5.56 37.47 -15.02
CA SER A 255 -4.83 36.75 -16.07
C SER A 255 -3.55 37.51 -16.44
N GLU A 256 -2.61 37.08 -17.28
CA GLU A 256 -2.25 35.85 -18.01
C GLU A 256 -0.75 36.01 -18.38
N GLY A 257 0.01 34.94 -18.71
CA GLY A 257 1.45 35.18 -18.95
C GLY A 257 2.37 34.06 -19.42
N PHE A 258 2.08 33.48 -20.60
CA PHE A 258 3.06 32.88 -21.54
C PHE A 258 3.79 31.55 -21.21
N ASN A 259 4.00 30.76 -22.28
CA ASN A 259 4.75 29.50 -22.29
C ASN A 259 6.26 29.71 -22.17
N GLU A 260 6.94 28.92 -21.34
CA GLU A 260 8.33 28.54 -21.62
C GLU A 260 8.71 27.14 -21.10
N LYS A 261 9.62 26.47 -21.82
CA LYS A 261 9.95 25.05 -21.63
C LYS A 261 10.87 24.82 -20.42
N ARG A 262 10.49 23.94 -19.47
CA ARG A 262 11.46 23.22 -18.60
C ARG A 262 11.06 21.78 -18.29
N LEU A 263 11.52 20.84 -19.13
CA LEU A 263 11.61 19.43 -18.74
C LEU A 263 12.84 19.24 -17.83
N SER A 264 12.66 19.24 -16.50
CA SER A 264 13.61 18.65 -15.53
C SER A 264 13.18 18.66 -14.05
N GLY A 265 12.17 19.45 -13.63
CA GLY A 265 11.97 19.79 -12.21
C GLY A 265 11.36 18.74 -11.26
N ASN A 266 10.56 17.79 -11.76
CA ASN A 266 9.53 17.09 -10.96
C ASN A 266 10.03 16.21 -9.79
N ILE A 267 11.33 15.88 -9.70
CA ILE A 267 11.87 15.06 -8.60
C ILE A 267 12.25 15.93 -7.39
N VAL A 268 12.70 17.17 -7.60
CA VAL A 268 13.19 18.05 -6.54
C VAL A 268 12.02 18.62 -5.72
N GLU A 269 10.95 19.04 -6.39
CA GLU A 269 9.76 19.59 -5.72
C GLU A 269 9.08 18.57 -4.79
N ASN A 270 8.96 17.31 -5.22
CA ASN A 270 8.41 16.23 -4.39
C ASN A 270 9.25 15.95 -3.13
N ARG A 271 10.59 16.01 -3.24
CA ARG A 271 11.48 15.88 -2.08
C ARG A 271 11.39 17.08 -1.14
N LEU A 272 11.30 18.30 -1.69
CA LEU A 272 11.12 19.53 -0.91
C LEU A 272 9.78 19.52 -0.16
N ALA A 273 8.69 19.11 -0.80
CA ALA A 273 7.35 19.04 -0.21
C ALA A 273 7.29 18.09 1.02
N SER A 274 7.93 16.93 0.95
CA SER A 274 8.01 16.00 2.09
C SER A 274 8.81 16.59 3.26
N ARG A 275 9.93 17.28 2.98
CA ARG A 275 10.72 17.99 4.01
C ARG A 275 9.94 19.16 4.61
N ARG A 276 9.24 19.95 3.78
CA ARG A 276 8.34 21.04 4.20
C ARG A 276 7.25 20.54 5.14
N LYS A 277 6.57 19.44 4.82
CA LYS A 277 5.52 18.85 5.68
C LYS A 277 6.05 18.54 7.09
N ARG A 278 7.19 17.84 7.19
CA ARG A 278 7.80 17.48 8.49
C ARG A 278 8.31 18.68 9.29
N MET A 279 8.86 19.70 8.62
CA MET A 279 9.25 20.95 9.25
C MET A 279 8.05 21.63 9.93
N HIS A 280 6.88 21.64 9.28
CA HIS A 280 5.65 22.17 9.89
C HIS A 280 5.14 21.29 11.04
N THR A 281 5.21 19.95 10.93
CA THR A 281 4.82 19.04 12.03
C THR A 281 5.65 19.23 13.30
N HIS A 282 6.95 19.56 13.16
CA HIS A 282 7.86 19.82 14.28
C HIS A 282 8.17 21.31 14.47
N PHE A 283 7.32 22.21 13.96
CA PHE A 283 7.61 23.64 13.91
C PHE A 283 7.91 24.24 15.28
N GLU A 284 7.14 23.87 16.31
CA GLU A 284 7.37 24.28 17.70
C GLU A 284 8.74 23.84 18.24
N ASP A 285 9.15 22.60 17.98
CA ASP A 285 10.45 22.08 18.43
C ASP A 285 11.59 22.79 17.69
N PHE A 286 11.39 23.13 16.42
CA PHE A 286 12.32 23.95 15.63
C PHE A 286 12.36 25.42 16.06
N MET A 287 11.24 26.03 16.41
CA MET A 287 11.18 27.38 16.99
C MET A 287 11.97 27.41 18.31
N GLN A 288 11.75 26.45 19.20
CA GLN A 288 12.52 26.34 20.44
C GLN A 288 14.00 26.07 20.15
N CYS A 289 14.35 25.23 19.17
CA CYS A 289 15.74 25.00 18.77
C CYS A 289 16.40 26.29 18.26
N TYR A 290 15.75 27.00 17.33
CA TYR A 290 16.19 28.28 16.78
C TYR A 290 16.36 29.33 17.87
N LEU A 291 15.33 29.57 18.69
CA LEU A 291 15.37 30.58 19.75
C LEU A 291 16.44 30.26 20.80
N ASN A 292 16.66 28.99 21.18
CA ASN A 292 17.74 28.62 22.11
C ASN A 292 19.14 28.85 21.51
N ILE A 293 19.36 28.55 20.22
CA ILE A 293 20.62 28.83 19.54
C ILE A 293 20.86 30.35 19.42
N ARG A 294 19.80 31.11 19.12
CA ARG A 294 19.84 32.57 18.91
C ARG A 294 19.72 33.38 20.21
N ALA A 295 19.40 32.75 21.35
CA ALA A 295 19.09 33.42 22.61
C ALA A 295 20.19 34.40 23.05
N LYS A 296 21.45 33.98 22.94
CA LYS A 296 22.62 34.83 23.28
C LYS A 296 22.65 36.14 22.49
N GLU A 297 22.24 36.14 21.22
CA GLU A 297 22.18 37.34 20.39
C GLU A 297 20.98 38.24 20.73
N VAL A 298 19.86 37.64 21.19
CA VAL A 298 18.67 38.38 21.62
C VAL A 298 18.88 39.04 22.99
N THR A 299 19.56 38.37 23.93
CA THR A 299 19.75 38.89 25.30
C THR A 299 20.93 39.85 25.44
N PHE A 300 22.00 39.69 24.67
CA PHE A 300 23.23 40.48 24.81
C PHE A 300 23.56 41.37 23.60
N GLY A 301 22.75 41.34 22.54
CA GLY A 301 23.01 42.04 21.28
C GLY A 301 24.13 41.41 20.45
N ARG A 302 24.31 41.88 19.21
CA ARG A 302 25.48 41.50 18.41
C ARG A 302 26.75 42.08 19.05
N PRO A 303 27.82 41.28 19.29
CA PRO A 303 29.12 41.85 19.62
C PRO A 303 29.57 42.74 18.45
N SER A 304 29.99 43.95 18.76
CA SER A 304 30.41 44.92 17.74
C SER A 304 31.65 44.43 16.98
N GLU A 305 31.59 44.54 15.65
CA GLU A 305 32.71 44.16 14.78
C GLU A 305 33.89 45.11 14.99
N ARG A 306 34.93 44.61 15.67
CA ARG A 306 36.31 45.06 15.46
C ARG A 306 37.16 43.84 15.12
N PRO A 307 37.83 43.79 13.96
CA PRO A 307 38.69 42.67 13.61
C PRO A 307 39.98 42.71 14.45
N PRO A 308 40.35 41.63 15.15
CA PRO A 308 41.71 41.44 15.62
C PRO A 308 42.60 41.14 14.41
N LEU A 309 43.77 41.76 14.35
CA LEU A 309 44.79 41.44 13.36
C LEU A 309 45.51 40.14 13.73
N SER A 310 45.75 39.31 12.71
CA SER A 310 46.78 38.26 12.59
C SER A 310 46.56 36.85 13.19
N VAL A 311 47.11 35.88 12.44
CA VAL A 311 47.46 34.48 12.75
C VAL A 311 46.39 33.37 12.62
N GLU A 312 46.38 32.82 11.40
CA GLU A 312 46.35 31.39 11.00
C GLU A 312 45.41 30.34 11.64
N SER A 313 44.67 29.69 10.73
CA SER A 313 44.19 28.29 10.76
C SER A 313 43.00 27.90 11.67
N GLY A 314 41.91 27.47 11.03
CA GLY A 314 41.30 26.20 11.44
C GLY A 314 39.96 26.18 12.16
N SER A 315 39.20 27.27 12.28
CA SER A 315 37.75 27.19 12.58
C SER A 315 37.04 28.53 12.33
N VAL A 316 36.29 28.63 11.23
CA VAL A 316 35.32 29.73 11.07
C VAL A 316 34.18 29.45 12.06
N THR A 317 34.00 30.32 13.04
CA THR A 317 32.90 30.22 14.00
C THR A 317 31.58 30.40 13.27
N ALA A 318 30.95 29.29 12.89
CA ALA A 318 29.68 29.27 12.18
C ALA A 318 28.61 30.07 12.94
N GLY A 319 27.82 30.88 12.22
CA GLY A 319 26.83 31.72 12.86
C GLY A 319 25.75 30.91 13.57
N GLY A 320 25.02 31.53 14.50
CA GLY A 320 23.86 30.88 15.13
C GLY A 320 22.80 30.43 14.11
N LEU A 321 22.73 31.11 12.95
CA LEU A 321 21.87 30.70 11.83
C LEU A 321 22.39 29.44 11.12
N ASP A 322 23.70 29.32 10.89
CA ASP A 322 24.31 28.15 10.24
C ASP A 322 24.19 26.91 11.13
N THR A 323 24.38 27.08 12.44
CA THR A 323 24.16 26.02 13.44
C THR A 323 22.71 25.52 13.43
N PHE A 324 21.74 26.41 13.29
CA PHE A 324 20.33 26.00 13.13
C PHE A 324 20.07 25.33 11.77
N ARG A 325 20.66 25.86 10.68
CA ARG A 325 20.57 25.28 9.34
C ARG A 325 21.05 23.83 9.34
N GLU A 326 22.21 23.52 9.94
CA GLU A 326 22.69 22.14 10.05
C GLU A 326 21.70 21.22 10.76
N ASN A 327 21.09 21.68 11.86
CA ASN A 327 20.08 20.91 12.59
C ASN A 327 18.83 20.62 11.73
N LEU A 328 18.35 21.62 10.98
CA LEU A 328 17.24 21.47 10.04
C LEU A 328 17.56 20.49 8.89
N VAL A 329 18.80 20.52 8.38
CA VAL A 329 19.26 19.60 7.32
C VAL A 329 19.44 18.17 7.83
N LYS A 330 20.08 17.97 8.98
CA LYS A 330 20.28 16.64 9.58
C LYS A 330 18.96 16.00 9.99
N PHE A 331 18.04 16.74 10.59
CA PHE A 331 16.68 16.26 10.86
C PHE A 331 15.94 15.85 9.57
N SER A 332 16.02 16.67 8.53
CA SER A 332 15.30 16.41 7.27
C SER A 332 15.99 15.39 6.34
N ARG A 333 17.11 14.79 6.77
CA ARG A 333 17.90 13.81 6.00
C ARG A 333 17.23 12.44 5.85
N TYR A 334 16.77 11.86 6.96
CA TYR A 334 16.14 10.52 7.01
C TYR A 334 14.67 10.62 7.44
N ASN A 335 13.82 9.68 7.05
CA ASN A 335 12.37 9.74 7.27
C ASN A 335 11.67 8.41 7.61
N TYR A 336 12.33 7.26 7.47
CA TYR A 336 11.81 5.95 7.91
C TYR A 336 12.97 4.99 8.22
N LEU A 337 12.67 3.88 8.89
CA LEU A 337 13.57 2.74 9.06
C LEU A 337 13.17 1.62 8.11
N ARG A 338 14.14 0.98 7.46
CA ARG A 338 13.94 -0.20 6.61
C ARG A 338 14.47 -1.44 7.34
N PRO A 339 13.65 -2.46 7.63
CA PRO A 339 14.13 -3.78 8.02
C PRO A 339 15.03 -4.36 6.92
N LEU A 340 16.21 -4.83 7.29
CA LEU A 340 17.15 -5.47 6.36
C LEU A 340 17.04 -6.99 6.37
N ALA A 341 16.76 -7.59 7.54
CA ALA A 341 16.58 -9.02 7.74
C ALA A 341 15.81 -9.29 9.05
N THR A 342 15.14 -10.43 9.13
CA THR A 342 14.54 -10.97 10.37
C THR A 342 15.25 -12.27 10.73
N LEU A 343 15.91 -12.28 11.89
CA LEU A 343 16.63 -13.46 12.37
C LEU A 343 15.71 -14.34 13.22
N ASN A 344 15.30 -15.49 12.68
CA ASN A 344 14.62 -16.51 13.47
C ASN A 344 15.66 -17.39 14.20
N TYR A 345 15.73 -17.28 15.54
CA TYR A 345 16.79 -17.89 16.35
C TYR A 345 16.31 -18.97 17.32
N SER A 346 15.01 -19.31 17.29
CA SER A 346 14.39 -20.41 18.04
C SER A 346 14.67 -21.77 17.39
N SER A 347 15.90 -22.27 17.56
CA SER A 347 16.25 -23.65 17.19
C SER A 347 15.54 -24.72 18.03
N ASP A 348 15.04 -24.33 19.21
CA ASP A 348 14.53 -25.24 20.23
C ASP A 348 13.01 -25.04 20.39
N ILE A 349 12.22 -25.95 19.79
CA ILE A 349 10.72 -25.94 19.79
C ILE A 349 10.10 -25.94 21.21
N PHE A 350 10.91 -26.23 22.24
CA PHE A 350 10.48 -26.41 23.63
C PHE A 350 10.89 -25.29 24.60
N ASN A 351 11.49 -24.20 24.13
CA ASN A 351 12.14 -23.21 25.01
C ASN A 351 11.49 -21.81 24.91
N ASN A 352 10.52 -21.53 25.78
CA ASN A 352 9.69 -20.30 25.78
C ASN A 352 10.41 -18.99 26.17
N SER A 353 11.74 -18.97 26.22
CA SER A 353 12.55 -17.84 26.70
C SER A 353 13.63 -17.45 25.70
N THR A 354 13.21 -16.85 24.59
CA THR A 354 14.07 -16.25 23.58
C THR A 354 14.22 -14.76 23.86
N ILE A 355 15.17 -14.40 24.72
CA ILE A 355 15.55 -13.00 24.99
C ILE A 355 17.02 -12.81 24.60
N VAL A 356 17.24 -11.96 23.59
CA VAL A 356 18.56 -11.38 23.26
C VAL A 356 18.81 -10.21 24.20
N SER A 357 19.90 -10.24 24.97
CA SER A 357 20.29 -9.17 25.89
C SER A 357 21.23 -8.16 25.24
N SER A 358 22.01 -8.59 24.24
CA SER A 358 23.04 -7.78 23.60
C SER A 358 23.35 -8.28 22.19
N ILE A 359 23.65 -7.33 21.30
CA ILE A 359 24.08 -7.51 19.91
C ILE A 359 25.23 -6.55 19.66
N GLU A 360 26.31 -7.01 19.01
CA GLU A 360 27.46 -6.17 18.66
C GLU A 360 28.08 -6.65 17.34
N PHE A 361 28.61 -5.71 16.55
CA PHE A 361 29.30 -5.98 15.28
C PHE A 361 30.80 -6.15 15.50
N ASP A 362 31.46 -6.89 14.60
CA ASP A 362 32.91 -6.88 14.50
C ASP A 362 33.43 -5.55 13.93
N LYS A 363 34.74 -5.36 14.03
CA LYS A 363 35.44 -4.15 13.55
C LYS A 363 35.09 -3.75 12.11
N ASP A 364 34.96 -4.73 11.21
CA ASP A 364 34.79 -4.48 9.79
C ASP A 364 33.31 -4.49 9.35
N ASN A 365 32.38 -4.80 10.28
CA ASN A 365 30.94 -5.04 10.03
C ASN A 365 30.66 -6.20 9.06
N GLU A 366 31.57 -7.16 8.96
CA GLU A 366 31.37 -8.41 8.22
C GLU A 366 30.60 -9.44 9.05
N PHE A 367 30.75 -9.39 10.38
CA PHE A 367 30.11 -10.28 11.34
C PHE A 367 29.38 -9.50 12.43
N PHE A 368 28.33 -10.10 12.98
CA PHE A 368 27.72 -9.63 14.22
C PHE A 368 27.44 -10.83 15.14
N ALA A 369 27.54 -10.58 16.43
CA ALA A 369 27.25 -11.55 17.48
C ALA A 369 25.97 -11.15 18.21
N ILE A 370 25.18 -12.15 18.61
CA ILE A 370 24.06 -11.98 19.54
C ILE A 370 24.26 -12.89 20.77
N ALA A 371 23.86 -12.39 21.93
CA ALA A 371 23.91 -13.14 23.19
C ALA A 371 22.66 -12.88 24.04
N GLY A 372 22.40 -13.76 25.02
CA GLY A 372 21.15 -13.71 25.78
C GLY A 372 21.01 -14.72 26.91
N VAL A 373 19.77 -14.91 27.33
CA VAL A 373 19.38 -15.83 28.41
C VAL A 373 19.55 -17.32 28.05
N THR A 374 19.81 -17.61 26.77
CA THR A 374 20.09 -18.95 26.22
C THR A 374 21.46 -19.50 26.63
N LYS A 375 22.33 -18.68 27.26
CA LYS A 375 23.74 -18.97 27.57
C LYS A 375 24.63 -19.19 26.34
N ARG A 376 24.18 -18.78 25.15
CA ARG A 376 24.91 -18.95 23.89
C ARG A 376 25.26 -17.58 23.31
N ILE A 377 26.46 -17.47 22.73
CA ILE A 377 26.83 -16.40 21.81
C ILE A 377 26.79 -17.00 20.41
N LYS A 378 25.98 -16.44 19.52
CA LYS A 378 25.85 -16.86 18.12
C LYS A 378 26.41 -15.77 17.21
N VAL A 379 27.38 -16.11 16.36
CA VAL A 379 28.02 -15.19 15.39
C VAL A 379 27.46 -15.46 14.00
N PHE A 380 27.08 -14.42 13.28
CA PHE A 380 26.52 -14.48 11.93
C PHE A 380 27.33 -13.61 10.97
N GLU A 381 27.42 -14.03 9.71
CA GLU A 381 27.94 -13.19 8.62
C GLU A 381 26.86 -12.19 8.20
N TYR A 382 27.12 -10.90 8.38
CA TYR A 382 26.18 -9.82 8.08
C TYR A 382 25.74 -9.83 6.62
N GLY A 383 26.69 -9.98 5.70
CA GLY A 383 26.44 -9.98 4.26
C GLY A 383 25.46 -11.07 3.82
N SER A 384 25.54 -12.27 4.40
CA SER A 384 24.66 -13.39 4.04
C SER A 384 23.26 -13.20 4.65
N VAL A 385 23.18 -12.74 5.90
CA VAL A 385 21.91 -12.41 6.58
C VAL A 385 21.05 -11.37 5.84
N ILE A 386 21.66 -10.41 5.14
CA ILE A 386 20.91 -9.38 4.37
C ILE A 386 20.66 -9.73 2.90
N ARG A 387 21.23 -10.84 2.40
CA ARG A 387 21.09 -11.27 0.99
C ARG A 387 20.15 -12.46 0.84
N ASP A 388 20.16 -13.36 1.81
CA ASP A 388 19.50 -14.65 1.70
C ASP A 388 18.06 -14.59 2.24
N VAL A 389 17.08 -14.79 1.36
CA VAL A 389 15.67 -14.96 1.76
C VAL A 389 15.48 -16.40 2.20
N VAL A 390 15.83 -16.68 3.47
CA VAL A 390 15.75 -18.00 4.10
C VAL A 390 15.00 -17.95 5.43
N ASP A 391 14.20 -18.99 5.71
CA ASP A 391 13.37 -19.07 6.92
C ASP A 391 14.18 -19.13 8.23
N ILE A 392 15.42 -19.64 8.16
CA ILE A 392 16.33 -19.82 9.30
C ILE A 392 17.75 -19.46 8.88
N HIS A 393 18.36 -18.54 9.61
CA HIS A 393 19.77 -18.20 9.49
C HIS A 393 20.60 -19.04 10.47
N TYR A 394 21.61 -19.75 9.97
CA TYR A 394 22.54 -20.52 10.81
C TYR A 394 23.75 -19.67 11.21
N PRO A 395 24.18 -19.68 12.49
CA PRO A 395 25.39 -18.99 12.90
C PRO A 395 26.63 -19.70 12.34
N CYS A 396 27.64 -18.91 11.96
CA CYS A 396 28.94 -19.43 11.52
C CYS A 396 29.77 -19.97 12.70
N VAL A 397 29.61 -19.39 13.90
CA VAL A 397 30.25 -19.83 15.15
C VAL A 397 29.23 -19.73 16.30
N GLU A 398 29.21 -20.74 17.17
CA GLU A 398 28.40 -20.76 18.40
C GLU A 398 29.29 -21.06 19.62
N MET A 399 29.24 -20.19 20.63
CA MET A 399 30.04 -20.29 21.86
C MET A 399 29.11 -20.47 23.07
N MET A 400 29.48 -21.36 23.99
CA MET A 400 28.65 -21.77 25.12
C MET A 400 29.19 -21.23 26.45
N SER A 401 28.38 -20.42 27.15
CA SER A 401 28.66 -19.94 28.50
C SER A 401 28.04 -20.84 29.58
N THR A 402 28.58 -20.79 30.78
CA THR A 402 28.07 -21.46 31.99
C THR A 402 26.82 -20.79 32.55
N SER A 403 26.67 -19.46 32.41
CA SER A 403 25.51 -18.70 32.87
C SER A 403 24.89 -17.82 31.76
N LYS A 404 23.79 -17.15 32.11
CA LYS A 404 23.06 -16.23 31.21
C LYS A 404 23.93 -15.01 30.93
N ILE A 405 23.99 -14.59 29.68
CA ILE A 405 24.88 -13.50 29.24
C ILE A 405 24.11 -12.18 29.31
N SER A 406 24.71 -11.16 29.92
CA SER A 406 24.12 -9.82 30.09
C SER A 406 24.52 -8.86 28.97
N CYS A 407 25.80 -8.87 28.58
CA CYS A 407 26.37 -7.99 27.58
C CYS A 407 27.50 -8.70 26.83
N ILE A 408 27.66 -8.37 25.54
CA ILE A 408 28.83 -8.70 24.73
C ILE A 408 29.42 -7.41 24.14
N ILE A 409 30.73 -7.41 23.92
CA ILE A 409 31.45 -6.30 23.28
C ILE A 409 32.59 -6.84 22.44
N TRP A 410 32.74 -6.32 21.22
CA TRP A 410 33.82 -6.69 20.31
C TRP A 410 35.03 -5.77 20.50
N ASN A 411 36.24 -6.31 20.38
CA ASN A 411 37.45 -5.50 20.41
C ASN A 411 37.57 -4.68 19.12
N SER A 412 37.63 -3.35 19.25
CA SER A 412 37.71 -2.41 18.11
C SER A 412 38.97 -2.55 17.25
N TYR A 413 40.02 -3.19 17.77
CA TYR A 413 41.29 -3.37 17.07
C TYR A 413 41.50 -4.82 16.59
N HIS A 414 41.26 -5.79 17.46
CA HIS A 414 41.50 -7.22 17.23
C HIS A 414 40.20 -7.95 16.81
N LYS A 415 40.02 -8.14 15.51
CA LYS A 415 38.82 -8.75 14.88
C LYS A 415 38.35 -10.08 15.48
N ASN A 416 39.23 -10.90 16.05
CA ASN A 416 38.82 -12.20 16.60
C ASN A 416 38.47 -12.13 18.11
N VAL A 417 38.64 -10.99 18.78
CA VAL A 417 38.51 -10.91 20.25
C VAL A 417 37.15 -10.33 20.64
N LEU A 418 36.34 -11.15 21.33
CA LEU A 418 35.04 -10.79 21.88
C LEU A 418 35.06 -10.95 23.41
N ALA A 419 34.47 -10.04 24.16
CA ALA A 419 34.25 -10.18 25.60
C ALA A 419 32.75 -10.30 25.93
N SER A 420 32.42 -11.01 27.00
CA SER A 420 31.06 -11.20 27.51
C SER A 420 31.00 -11.13 29.03
N SER A 421 29.98 -10.47 29.58
CA SER A 421 29.64 -10.53 31.02
C SER A 421 28.45 -11.45 31.29
N ASP A 422 28.39 -12.06 32.47
CA ASP A 422 27.32 -13.00 32.82
C ASP A 422 26.65 -12.75 34.19
N TYR A 423 25.59 -13.53 34.43
CA TYR A 423 24.72 -13.41 35.60
C TYR A 423 25.35 -13.88 36.93
N GLU A 424 26.49 -14.58 36.90
CA GLU A 424 27.27 -14.95 38.10
C GLU A 424 28.43 -13.98 38.37
N GLY A 425 28.60 -12.95 37.54
CA GLY A 425 29.68 -11.97 37.68
C GLY A 425 30.96 -12.31 36.91
N ALA A 426 30.97 -13.36 36.09
CA ALA A 426 32.13 -13.69 35.28
C ALA A 426 32.24 -12.76 34.05
N VAL A 427 33.45 -12.30 33.75
CA VAL A 427 33.81 -11.61 32.52
C VAL A 427 34.71 -12.54 31.71
N THR A 428 34.23 -13.00 30.57
CA THR A 428 34.91 -14.01 29.74
C THR A 428 35.33 -13.41 28.41
N VAL A 429 36.56 -13.72 27.99
CA VAL A 429 37.13 -13.35 26.70
C VAL A 429 37.18 -14.59 25.80
N TRP A 430 36.82 -14.39 24.54
CA TRP A 430 36.63 -15.42 23.53
C TRP A 430 37.44 -15.10 22.27
N ASP A 431 37.86 -16.16 21.59
CA ASP A 431 38.25 -16.11 20.19
C ASP A 431 37.03 -16.45 19.33
N ALA A 432 36.44 -15.42 18.73
CA ALA A 432 35.24 -15.49 17.91
C ALA A 432 35.44 -16.27 16.59
N ALA A 433 36.68 -16.47 16.13
CA ALA A 433 36.97 -17.24 14.92
C ALA A 433 37.09 -18.75 15.20
N THR A 434 37.59 -19.14 16.38
CA THR A 434 37.71 -20.56 16.78
C THR A 434 36.59 -21.04 17.71
N GLY A 435 35.76 -20.13 18.20
CA GLY A 435 34.72 -20.39 19.19
C GLY A 435 35.26 -20.80 20.56
N GLN A 436 36.55 -20.57 20.83
CA GLN A 436 37.22 -20.99 22.06
C GLN A 436 37.25 -19.88 23.10
N ARG A 437 37.15 -20.29 24.37
CA ARG A 437 37.33 -19.41 25.52
C ARG A 437 38.82 -19.20 25.77
N THR A 438 39.28 -17.94 25.74
CA THR A 438 40.70 -17.61 25.95
C THR A 438 41.00 -17.25 27.40
N LYS A 439 40.08 -16.55 28.08
CA LYS A 439 40.26 -16.12 29.48
C LYS A 439 38.92 -15.95 30.21
N THR A 440 38.90 -16.16 31.52
CA THR A 440 37.76 -15.83 32.38
C THR A 440 38.27 -15.13 33.62
N PHE A 441 37.65 -13.99 33.93
CA PHE A 441 37.82 -13.23 35.15
C PHE A 441 36.60 -13.46 36.04
N GLN A 442 36.79 -13.76 37.32
CA GLN A 442 35.71 -14.08 38.25
C GLN A 442 36.00 -13.47 39.64
N GLU A 443 35.83 -12.15 39.74
CA GLU A 443 35.96 -11.42 41.02
C GLU A 443 34.73 -10.55 41.38
N HIS A 444 33.74 -10.42 40.50
CA HIS A 444 32.48 -9.79 40.88
C HIS A 444 31.67 -10.76 41.74
N GLU A 445 31.09 -10.26 42.83
CA GLU A 445 30.33 -11.07 43.80
C GLU A 445 28.88 -11.31 43.36
N LYS A 446 28.43 -10.62 42.31
CA LYS A 446 27.08 -10.63 41.76
C LYS A 446 27.11 -10.45 40.25
N ARG A 447 25.94 -10.55 39.61
CA ARG A 447 25.71 -10.28 38.19
C ARG A 447 26.48 -9.06 37.70
N CYS A 448 27.33 -9.29 36.72
CA CYS A 448 27.92 -8.24 35.91
C CYS A 448 26.92 -7.88 34.80
N TRP A 449 26.54 -6.61 34.68
CA TRP A 449 25.55 -6.16 33.71
C TRP A 449 26.15 -5.76 32.36
N SER A 450 27.38 -5.24 32.38
CA SER A 450 28.00 -4.62 31.22
C SER A 450 29.50 -4.83 31.22
N VAL A 451 30.04 -4.92 30.01
CA VAL A 451 31.48 -5.00 29.74
C VAL A 451 31.79 -4.09 28.55
N ASP A 452 32.94 -3.43 28.57
CA ASP A 452 33.38 -2.53 27.49
C ASP A 452 34.90 -2.63 27.25
N PHE A 453 35.32 -2.63 25.98
CA PHE A 453 36.72 -2.49 25.61
C PHE A 453 37.10 -1.02 25.52
N ASN A 454 38.30 -0.66 25.99
CA ASN A 454 38.84 0.66 25.74
C ASN A 454 39.23 0.79 24.25
N ALA A 455 38.71 1.80 23.57
CA ALA A 455 38.93 2.01 22.14
C ALA A 455 40.37 2.44 21.80
N VAL A 456 41.12 2.97 22.77
CA VAL A 456 42.50 3.46 22.63
C VAL A 456 43.52 2.44 23.13
N ASP A 457 43.25 1.77 24.25
CA ASP A 457 44.05 0.63 24.76
C ASP A 457 43.26 -0.67 24.60
N SER A 458 43.50 -1.38 23.49
CA SER A 458 42.80 -2.62 23.15
C SER A 458 42.95 -3.76 24.16
N ARG A 459 43.82 -3.63 25.17
CA ARG A 459 44.04 -4.61 26.24
C ARG A 459 43.24 -4.34 27.50
N LEU A 460 42.67 -3.14 27.64
CA LEU A 460 41.94 -2.71 28.82
C LEU A 460 40.44 -2.95 28.64
N ILE A 461 39.82 -3.60 29.62
CA ILE A 461 38.39 -3.87 29.70
C ILE A 461 37.85 -3.25 30.99
N ALA A 462 36.64 -2.69 30.97
CA ALA A 462 35.90 -2.32 32.17
C ALA A 462 34.63 -3.16 32.28
N SER A 463 34.20 -3.48 33.51
CA SER A 463 32.93 -4.18 33.76
C SER A 463 32.19 -3.60 34.96
N GLY A 464 30.86 -3.45 34.84
CA GLY A 464 29.97 -2.93 35.89
C GLY A 464 29.03 -4.00 36.44
N SER A 465 28.76 -3.99 37.75
CA SER A 465 28.05 -5.07 38.45
C SER A 465 27.06 -4.61 39.54
N ASP A 466 26.15 -5.51 39.90
CA ASP A 466 25.22 -5.41 41.05
C ASP A 466 25.94 -5.43 42.42
N ASP A 467 27.24 -5.72 42.46
CA ASP A 467 28.09 -5.56 43.66
C ASP A 467 28.50 -4.10 43.92
N ALA A 468 27.97 -3.15 43.13
CA ALA A 468 28.26 -1.72 43.16
C ALA A 468 29.72 -1.36 42.85
N ARG A 469 30.44 -2.22 42.10
CA ARG A 469 31.81 -1.93 41.64
C ARG A 469 31.91 -1.84 40.12
N VAL A 470 32.86 -1.03 39.66
CA VAL A 470 33.43 -1.12 38.31
C VAL A 470 34.82 -1.72 38.43
N LYS A 471 35.07 -2.88 37.81
CA LYS A 471 36.40 -3.48 37.76
C LYS A 471 37.08 -3.18 36.42
N LEU A 472 38.37 -2.92 36.47
CA LEU A 472 39.24 -2.76 35.30
C LEU A 472 40.11 -4.02 35.15
N TRP A 473 40.21 -4.54 33.93
CA TRP A 473 40.94 -5.76 33.62
C TRP A 473 41.94 -5.50 32.50
N ASN A 474 43.14 -6.08 32.60
CA ASN A 474 44.08 -6.13 31.49
C ASN A 474 44.14 -7.56 30.98
N LEU A 475 44.02 -7.76 29.66
CA LEU A 475 44.12 -9.08 29.03
C LEU A 475 45.39 -9.86 29.44
N ASN A 476 46.48 -9.16 29.77
CA ASN A 476 47.76 -9.74 30.18
C ASN A 476 47.86 -10.09 31.67
N MET A 477 46.92 -9.66 32.53
CA MET A 477 46.94 -9.90 33.99
C MET A 477 45.82 -10.86 34.40
N GLU A 478 46.02 -11.72 35.40
CA GLU A 478 45.01 -12.70 35.82
C GLU A 478 43.89 -12.07 36.66
N ASN A 479 44.22 -11.06 37.46
CA ASN A 479 43.31 -10.35 38.36
C ASN A 479 42.97 -8.94 37.83
N SER A 480 41.98 -8.27 38.44
CA SER A 480 41.64 -6.88 38.15
C SER A 480 42.80 -5.94 38.50
N VAL A 481 43.00 -4.93 37.64
CA VAL A 481 44.03 -3.89 37.77
C VAL A 481 43.62 -2.85 38.81
N ALA A 482 42.33 -2.54 38.86
CA ALA A 482 41.73 -1.61 39.80
C ALA A 482 40.21 -1.86 39.94
N SER A 483 39.63 -1.30 41.00
CA SER A 483 38.19 -1.31 41.26
C SER A 483 37.73 0.09 41.69
N LEU A 484 36.69 0.61 41.06
CA LEU A 484 35.94 1.78 41.51
C LEU A 484 34.76 1.31 42.36
N GLU A 485 34.45 1.99 43.46
CA GLU A 485 33.26 1.71 44.27
C GLU A 485 32.20 2.79 44.03
N ALA A 486 31.00 2.36 43.65
CA ALA A 486 29.84 3.20 43.40
C ALA A 486 28.86 3.16 44.58
N LYS A 487 27.96 4.14 44.65
CA LYS A 487 26.96 4.25 45.73
C LYS A 487 25.80 3.25 45.61
N ALA A 488 25.64 2.65 44.43
CA ALA A 488 24.62 1.66 44.11
C ALA A 488 25.08 0.81 42.91
N ASN A 489 24.29 -0.21 42.56
CA ASN A 489 24.54 -1.12 41.44
C ASN A 489 24.89 -0.37 40.15
N VAL A 490 25.90 -0.87 39.43
CA VAL A 490 26.33 -0.29 38.14
C VAL A 490 25.68 -1.07 37.00
N CYS A 491 24.81 -0.40 36.24
CA CYS A 491 24.04 -1.04 35.17
C CYS A 491 24.78 -1.02 33.83
N CYS A 492 25.54 0.05 33.54
CA CYS A 492 26.25 0.20 32.28
C CYS A 492 27.58 0.94 32.49
N VAL A 493 28.67 0.43 31.94
CA VAL A 493 29.97 1.12 31.85
C VAL A 493 30.38 1.31 30.39
N LYS A 494 30.94 2.47 30.06
CA LYS A 494 31.55 2.77 28.75
C LYS A 494 32.81 3.63 28.88
N PHE A 495 33.84 3.32 28.12
CA PHE A 495 35.00 4.19 27.93
C PHE A 495 34.68 5.37 27.01
N ASN A 496 35.40 6.48 27.18
CA ASN A 496 35.38 7.59 26.23
C ASN A 496 36.08 7.13 24.92
N PRO A 497 35.46 7.24 23.75
CA PRO A 497 36.03 6.73 22.48
C PRO A 497 37.37 7.38 22.09
N CYS A 498 37.69 8.55 22.65
CA CYS A 498 38.92 9.31 22.35
C CYS A 498 39.93 9.37 23.50
N SER A 499 39.75 8.62 24.60
CA SER A 499 40.67 8.64 25.76
C SER A 499 40.87 7.26 26.38
N SER A 500 42.13 6.90 26.63
CA SER A 500 42.50 5.67 27.32
C SER A 500 42.19 5.68 28.82
N TYR A 501 41.89 6.84 29.41
CA TYR A 501 41.76 7.02 30.87
C TYR A 501 40.45 7.70 31.31
N HIS A 502 39.51 7.99 30.41
CA HIS A 502 38.19 8.50 30.78
C HIS A 502 37.12 7.43 30.64
N LEU A 503 36.26 7.32 31.65
CA LEU A 503 35.21 6.29 31.73
C LEU A 503 33.93 6.88 32.33
N ALA A 504 32.79 6.51 31.75
CA ALA A 504 31.46 6.84 32.27
C ALA A 504 30.71 5.59 32.70
N PHE A 505 29.88 5.69 33.74
CA PHE A 505 28.94 4.63 34.09
C PHE A 505 27.58 5.15 34.56
N GLY A 506 26.54 4.38 34.24
CA GLY A 506 25.16 4.58 34.70
C GLY A 506 24.88 3.69 35.91
N SER A 507 24.26 4.29 36.93
CA SER A 507 24.03 3.64 38.22
C SER A 507 22.55 3.62 38.61
N ALA A 508 22.21 2.67 39.48
CA ALA A 508 20.92 2.60 40.14
C ALA A 508 20.64 3.80 41.08
N ASP A 509 21.64 4.63 41.40
CA ASP A 509 21.49 5.91 42.13
C ASP A 509 20.90 7.06 41.30
N HIS A 510 20.42 6.74 40.08
CA HIS A 510 19.76 7.68 39.15
C HIS A 510 20.71 8.73 38.53
N CYS A 511 22.03 8.53 38.68
CA CYS A 511 23.06 9.42 38.16
C CYS A 511 23.91 8.74 37.06
N VAL A 512 24.57 9.57 36.25
CA VAL A 512 25.71 9.16 35.42
C VAL A 512 26.97 9.71 36.05
N HIS A 513 27.96 8.85 36.28
CA HIS A 513 29.25 9.21 36.85
C HIS A 513 30.31 9.21 35.78
N TYR A 514 31.19 10.21 35.77
CA TYR A 514 32.32 10.32 34.84
C TYR A 514 33.62 10.42 35.62
N TYR A 515 34.60 9.55 35.31
CA TYR A 515 35.84 9.36 36.06
C TYR A 515 37.08 9.54 35.18
N ASP A 516 38.16 9.99 35.81
CA ASP A 516 39.53 9.86 35.33
C ASP A 516 40.18 8.66 36.04
N LEU A 517 40.59 7.65 35.28
CA LEU A 517 41.19 6.43 35.82
C LEU A 517 42.60 6.67 36.40
N ARG A 518 43.18 7.85 36.18
CA ARG A 518 44.42 8.32 36.85
C ARG A 518 44.15 8.83 38.27
N ASN A 519 42.92 9.24 38.59
CA ASN A 519 42.49 9.66 39.92
C ASN A 519 41.14 9.05 40.29
N MET A 520 41.16 7.79 40.70
CA MET A 520 39.98 6.97 40.96
C MET A 520 39.21 7.28 42.25
N LYS A 521 39.64 8.27 43.05
CA LYS A 521 39.03 8.57 44.36
C LYS A 521 37.67 9.26 44.27
N GLU A 522 37.49 10.13 43.29
CA GLU A 522 36.29 10.95 43.13
C GLU A 522 35.93 11.08 41.65
N ALA A 523 34.63 11.14 41.34
CA ALA A 523 34.16 11.39 39.99
C ALA A 523 34.53 12.82 39.56
N LEU A 524 35.00 12.98 38.31
CA LEU A 524 35.17 14.29 37.69
C LEU A 524 33.83 15.04 37.63
N MET A 525 32.77 14.34 37.22
CA MET A 525 31.41 14.89 37.07
C MET A 525 30.37 13.85 37.48
N ILE A 526 29.28 14.31 38.11
CA ILE A 526 28.12 13.50 38.46
C ILE A 526 26.88 14.18 37.88
N PHE A 527 26.33 13.61 36.82
CA PHE A 527 25.16 14.14 36.14
C PHE A 527 23.88 13.67 36.84
N LYS A 528 23.11 14.63 37.35
CA LYS A 528 21.86 14.39 38.09
C LYS A 528 20.67 14.91 37.29
N GLY A 529 19.60 14.12 37.21
CA GLY A 529 18.34 14.57 36.60
C GLY A 529 17.40 13.47 36.12
N HIS A 530 17.81 12.20 36.11
CA HIS A 530 16.87 11.08 35.97
C HIS A 530 16.12 10.83 37.29
N ARG A 531 14.92 10.26 37.19
CA ARG A 531 14.04 9.95 38.33
C ARG A 531 14.07 8.48 38.77
N LYS A 532 14.76 7.62 38.02
CA LYS A 532 14.94 6.19 38.27
C LYS A 532 16.34 5.76 37.80
N ALA A 533 16.68 4.48 37.99
CA ALA A 533 17.97 3.90 37.60
C ALA A 533 18.38 4.22 36.15
N VAL A 534 19.67 4.48 35.94
CA VAL A 534 20.23 4.71 34.61
C VAL A 534 20.69 3.37 34.03
N SER A 535 19.90 2.81 33.12
CA SER A 535 20.13 1.49 32.54
C SER A 535 21.28 1.43 31.54
N TYR A 536 21.47 2.47 30.71
CA TYR A 536 22.52 2.53 29.69
C TYR A 536 23.14 3.92 29.59
N VAL A 537 24.42 3.96 29.21
CA VAL A 537 25.20 5.16 28.90
C VAL A 537 25.98 4.92 27.62
N LYS A 538 26.01 5.89 26.70
CA LYS A 538 26.79 5.82 25.45
C LYS A 538 27.31 7.20 25.06
N PHE A 539 28.54 7.28 24.58
CA PHE A 539 29.11 8.52 24.03
C PHE A 539 28.59 8.77 22.61
N LEU A 540 28.23 10.02 22.30
CA LEU A 540 28.00 10.47 20.92
C LEU A 540 29.30 10.94 20.28
N ASN A 541 30.18 11.54 21.08
CA ASN A 541 31.50 12.01 20.69
C ASN A 541 32.40 12.10 21.95
N LYS A 542 33.58 12.71 21.86
CA LYS A 542 34.52 12.87 22.98
C LYS A 542 33.96 13.63 24.20
N GLU A 543 32.90 14.42 24.03
CA GLU A 543 32.37 15.34 25.06
C GLU A 543 30.89 15.12 25.39
N ASP A 544 30.05 14.70 24.42
CA ASP A 544 28.63 14.49 24.65
C ASP A 544 28.30 13.03 25.01
N ILE A 545 27.55 12.86 26.10
CA ILE A 545 27.10 11.57 26.64
C ILE A 545 25.57 11.50 26.58
N VAL A 546 25.02 10.37 26.15
CA VAL A 546 23.60 10.06 26.26
C VAL A 546 23.38 8.96 27.28
N SER A 547 22.40 9.14 28.16
CA SER A 547 21.95 8.13 29.13
C SER A 547 20.49 7.76 28.91
N ALA A 548 20.16 6.50 29.21
CA ALA A 548 18.81 5.94 29.10
C ALA A 548 18.36 5.38 30.44
N SER A 549 17.19 5.79 30.93
CA SER A 549 16.66 5.42 32.24
C SER A 549 15.27 4.81 32.15
N THR A 550 14.89 4.04 33.16
CA THR A 550 13.53 3.49 33.34
C THR A 550 12.51 4.55 33.79
N ASP A 551 12.85 5.84 33.70
CA ASP A 551 11.93 6.98 33.85
C ASP A 551 11.28 7.44 32.54
N SER A 552 11.38 6.62 31.48
CA SER A 552 10.93 6.90 30.11
C SER A 552 11.54 8.17 29.50
N GLN A 553 12.80 8.46 29.85
CA GLN A 553 13.57 9.56 29.25
C GLN A 553 14.97 9.08 28.83
N LEU A 554 15.44 9.63 27.72
CA LEU A 554 16.88 9.72 27.45
C LEU A 554 17.35 11.13 27.83
N LYS A 555 18.59 11.29 28.29
CA LYS A 555 19.17 12.61 28.57
C LYS A 555 20.54 12.75 27.91
N MET A 556 20.80 13.94 27.39
CA MET A 556 22.09 14.34 26.85
C MET A 556 22.82 15.26 27.83
N TRP A 557 24.08 14.93 28.06
CA TRP A 557 25.01 15.63 28.95
C TRP A 557 26.25 16.00 28.16
N ASN A 558 27.01 16.97 28.65
CA ASN A 558 28.33 17.28 28.13
C ASN A 558 29.33 17.23 29.28
N VAL A 559 30.50 16.62 29.07
CA VAL A 559 31.52 16.44 30.12
C VAL A 559 32.00 17.74 30.75
N ASN A 560 31.80 18.88 30.09
CA ASN A 560 32.16 20.20 30.58
C ASN A 560 30.98 20.99 31.21
N ASN A 561 29.77 20.42 31.27
CA ASN A 561 28.57 21.11 31.78
C ASN A 561 27.72 20.19 32.68
N LEU A 562 27.52 20.60 33.94
CA LEU A 562 26.73 19.87 34.93
C LEU A 562 25.24 19.76 34.59
N HIS A 563 24.70 20.65 33.75
CA HIS A 563 23.28 20.68 33.42
C HIS A 563 22.94 19.77 32.23
N CYS A 564 21.78 19.11 32.32
CA CYS A 564 21.18 18.35 31.22
C CYS A 564 21.00 19.25 29.99
N LEU A 565 21.71 18.97 28.90
CA LEU A 565 21.58 19.74 27.65
C LEU A 565 20.22 19.52 26.98
N ARG A 566 19.72 18.28 27.03
CA ARG A 566 18.43 17.90 26.42
C ARG A 566 17.86 16.66 27.07
N SER A 567 16.53 16.62 27.25
CA SER A 567 15.79 15.40 27.55
C SER A 567 14.98 14.98 26.32
N PHE A 568 15.05 13.70 25.96
CA PHE A 568 14.27 13.11 24.88
C PHE A 568 13.12 12.28 25.47
N VAL A 569 11.93 12.42 24.90
CA VAL A 569 10.68 11.84 25.42
C VAL A 569 9.89 11.14 24.32
N GLY A 570 8.92 10.28 24.68
CA GLY A 570 7.97 9.68 23.75
C GLY A 570 8.08 8.16 23.58
N HIS A 571 9.18 7.54 24.01
CA HIS A 571 9.24 6.11 24.30
C HIS A 571 8.69 5.84 25.71
N THR A 572 8.30 4.59 25.97
CA THR A 572 7.84 4.12 27.28
C THR A 572 8.71 2.96 27.74
N ASN A 573 9.42 3.16 28.85
CA ASN A 573 10.20 2.15 29.56
C ASN A 573 10.12 2.49 31.06
N GLU A 574 9.36 1.70 31.81
CA GLU A 574 9.12 1.91 33.24
C GLU A 574 9.59 0.75 34.12
N LYS A 575 9.68 -0.45 33.53
CA LYS A 575 9.95 -1.74 34.17
C LYS A 575 11.22 -2.38 33.60
N ASN A 576 11.41 -2.29 32.29
CA ASN A 576 12.49 -2.90 31.53
C ASN A 576 13.61 -1.89 31.24
N PHE A 577 14.85 -2.36 31.23
CA PHE A 577 16.01 -1.55 30.84
C PHE A 577 15.93 -1.14 29.36
N VAL A 578 16.46 0.05 29.07
CA VAL A 578 16.34 0.69 27.76
C VAL A 578 17.57 0.33 26.91
N GLY A 579 17.42 -0.51 25.89
CA GLY A 579 18.48 -0.72 24.91
C GLY A 579 18.80 0.59 24.17
N LEU A 580 20.08 0.95 24.06
CA LEU A 580 20.53 2.24 23.54
C LEU A 580 21.61 2.09 22.44
N ALA A 581 21.33 2.64 21.26
CA ALA A 581 22.27 2.71 20.14
C ALA A 581 22.46 4.16 19.68
N THR A 582 23.61 4.45 19.06
CA THR A 582 23.96 5.77 18.52
C THR A 582 24.72 5.60 17.21
N ASP A 583 24.44 6.49 16.25
CA ASP A 583 25.18 6.64 14.99
C ASP A 583 25.31 8.14 14.68
N GLY A 584 26.53 8.67 14.80
CA GLY A 584 26.80 10.11 14.71
C GLY A 584 25.90 10.95 15.64
N ASP A 585 25.02 11.75 15.04
CA ASP A 585 24.09 12.64 15.75
C ASP A 585 22.71 12.02 16.05
N TYR A 586 22.49 10.75 15.67
CA TYR A 586 21.25 10.01 15.86
C TYR A 586 21.34 9.04 17.04
N ILE A 587 20.24 8.91 17.77
CA ILE A 587 20.10 8.06 18.95
C ILE A 587 18.90 7.15 18.73
N ALA A 588 19.02 5.86 19.01
CA ALA A 588 17.92 4.91 18.91
C ALA A 588 17.71 4.15 20.23
N CYS A 589 16.46 3.94 20.64
CA CYS A 589 16.14 3.14 21.83
C CYS A 589 14.92 2.23 21.65
N GLY A 590 14.96 1.07 22.31
CA GLY A 590 13.84 0.12 22.35
C GLY A 590 12.86 0.41 23.49
N SER A 591 11.56 0.36 23.18
CA SER A 591 10.45 0.67 24.10
C SER A 591 9.59 -0.55 24.44
N GLU A 592 8.98 -0.54 25.62
CA GLU A 592 8.10 -1.62 26.12
C GLU A 592 6.85 -1.85 25.25
N ASN A 593 6.44 -0.87 24.43
CA ASN A 593 5.36 -1.00 23.45
C ASN A 593 5.79 -1.68 22.12
N ASN A 594 6.78 -2.58 22.19
CA ASN A 594 7.37 -3.31 21.07
C ASN A 594 7.83 -2.41 19.91
N SER A 595 8.36 -1.21 20.20
CA SER A 595 8.78 -0.24 19.18
C SER A 595 10.20 0.29 19.40
N LEU A 596 10.93 0.48 18.30
CA LEU A 596 12.20 1.20 18.23
C LEU A 596 11.92 2.69 17.96
N TYR A 597 12.41 3.58 18.81
CA TYR A 597 12.30 5.03 18.65
C TYR A 597 13.64 5.61 18.20
N VAL A 598 13.61 6.55 17.26
CA VAL A 598 14.81 7.27 16.78
C VAL A 598 14.70 8.76 17.07
N TYR A 599 15.78 9.33 17.58
CA TYR A 599 15.94 10.72 17.97
C TYR A 599 17.15 11.35 17.26
N TYR A 600 17.17 12.68 17.23
CA TYR A 600 18.29 13.48 16.73
C TYR A 600 18.71 14.44 17.84
N LYS A 601 20.02 14.56 18.11
CA LYS A 601 20.55 15.30 19.27
C LYS A 601 20.05 16.75 19.43
N GLY A 602 19.66 17.39 18.32
CA GLY A 602 19.18 18.77 18.28
C GLY A 602 17.70 18.99 18.65
N LEU A 603 16.89 17.94 18.80
CA LEU A 603 15.44 18.03 19.09
C LEU A 603 15.01 17.11 20.24
N THR A 604 13.93 17.48 20.94
CA THR A 604 13.43 16.78 22.14
C THR A 604 12.47 15.61 21.83
N LYS A 605 11.75 15.67 20.71
CA LYS A 605 10.83 14.61 20.26
C LYS A 605 11.51 13.62 19.32
N GLN A 606 10.91 12.45 19.19
CA GLN A 606 11.33 11.43 18.22
C GLN A 606 11.16 11.93 16.77
N LEU A 607 12.03 11.45 15.88
CA LEU A 607 11.98 11.68 14.43
C LEU A 607 10.96 10.75 13.77
N PHE A 608 11.02 9.48 14.17
CA PHE A 608 10.16 8.40 13.73
C PHE A 608 10.32 7.23 14.71
N SER A 609 9.34 6.34 14.72
CA SER A 609 9.42 5.04 15.39
C SER A 609 9.19 3.92 14.36
N PHE A 610 9.68 2.73 14.70
CA PHE A 610 9.41 1.49 13.98
C PHE A 610 8.80 0.51 14.98
N LYS A 611 7.52 0.18 14.81
CA LYS A 611 6.83 -0.81 15.64
C LYS A 611 7.18 -2.18 15.08
N PHE A 612 7.77 -3.05 15.91
CA PHE A 612 7.96 -4.44 15.53
C PHE A 612 6.59 -5.13 15.58
N ASP A 613 6.33 -6.03 14.62
CA ASP A 613 5.21 -6.93 14.74
C ASP A 613 5.35 -7.78 16.01
N ALA A 614 4.25 -8.02 16.71
CA ALA A 614 4.25 -9.00 17.79
C ALA A 614 4.56 -10.36 17.18
N VAL A 615 5.70 -10.96 17.55
CA VAL A 615 6.13 -12.27 17.03
C VAL A 615 5.11 -13.31 17.47
N ARG A 616 4.19 -13.64 16.57
CA ARG A 616 3.12 -14.61 16.81
C ARG A 616 3.74 -15.99 17.00
N SER A 617 3.60 -16.54 18.19
CA SER A 617 3.80 -17.97 18.40
C SER A 617 2.83 -18.73 17.48
N ILE A 618 3.34 -19.75 16.78
CA ILE A 618 2.58 -20.60 15.86
C ILE A 618 1.36 -21.27 16.52
N LEU A 619 1.31 -21.31 17.85
CA LEU A 619 0.27 -21.93 18.66
C LEU A 619 -0.89 -21.00 19.06
N GLU A 620 -0.82 -19.68 18.80
CA GLU A 620 -1.86 -18.72 19.22
C GLU A 620 -2.68 -18.17 18.04
N LYS A 621 -3.21 -19.09 17.22
CA LYS A 621 -4.46 -18.83 16.49
C LYS A 621 -5.63 -19.08 17.44
N ASP A 622 -6.07 -18.01 18.14
CA ASP A 622 -7.47 -17.72 18.49
C ASP A 622 -7.56 -16.76 19.70
N ARG A 623 -7.45 -15.46 19.41
CA ARG A 623 -8.05 -14.33 20.15
C ARG A 623 -7.95 -13.07 19.30
N LYS A 624 -9.04 -12.70 18.64
CA LYS A 624 -9.27 -11.37 18.07
C LYS A 624 -10.08 -10.57 19.08
N GLU A 625 -9.73 -9.30 19.31
CA GLU A 625 -10.70 -8.17 19.27
C GLU A 625 -10.10 -6.78 19.58
N ASP A 626 -8.93 -6.65 20.24
CA ASP A 626 -8.51 -5.34 20.80
C ASP A 626 -7.62 -4.42 19.91
N ASP A 627 -7.08 -4.88 18.77
CA ASP A 627 -5.97 -4.21 18.06
C ASP A 627 -6.33 -3.09 17.04
N VAL A 628 -7.60 -2.64 16.97
CA VAL A 628 -8.06 -1.73 15.87
C VAL A 628 -7.72 -0.24 16.08
N LYS A 629 -7.08 0.16 17.20
CA LYS A 629 -7.01 1.59 17.62
C LYS A 629 -5.74 2.40 17.31
N GLU A 630 -4.72 1.86 16.63
CA GLU A 630 -3.46 2.60 16.36
C GLU A 630 -3.03 2.70 14.88
N ALA A 631 -3.90 2.40 13.92
CA ALA A 631 -3.59 2.43 12.48
C ALA A 631 -4.07 3.72 11.77
N GLY A 632 -3.74 4.90 12.32
CA GLY A 632 -4.19 6.18 11.76
C GLY A 632 -5.70 6.43 11.94
N PRO A 633 -6.32 7.36 11.20
CA PRO A 633 -7.77 7.46 11.17
C PRO A 633 -8.37 6.22 10.51
N GLU A 634 -9.47 5.73 11.09
CA GLU A 634 -10.27 4.62 10.57
C GLU A 634 -10.59 4.83 9.08
N ILE A 635 -10.15 3.90 8.22
CA ILE A 635 -10.38 3.97 6.77
C ILE A 635 -11.86 3.65 6.52
N LYS A 636 -12.65 4.69 6.24
CA LYS A 636 -14.10 4.57 6.06
C LYS A 636 -14.46 3.85 4.77
N GLU A 637 -15.68 3.33 4.73
CA GLU A 637 -16.23 2.67 3.54
C GLU A 637 -16.14 3.58 2.30
N GLY A 638 -15.41 3.13 1.28
CA GLY A 638 -15.18 3.89 0.05
C GLY A 638 -13.97 4.83 0.08
N GLU A 639 -13.19 4.86 1.17
CA GLU A 639 -11.86 5.46 1.20
C GLU A 639 -10.77 4.43 0.85
N GLY A 640 -9.67 4.92 0.28
CA GLY A 640 -8.52 4.10 -0.09
C GLY A 640 -7.22 4.90 -0.04
N TYR A 641 -6.18 4.28 0.52
CA TYR A 641 -4.86 4.89 0.70
C TYR A 641 -3.79 4.01 0.06
N VAL A 642 -2.90 4.59 -0.74
CA VAL A 642 -1.79 3.89 -1.38
C VAL A 642 -0.54 3.98 -0.50
N PHE A 643 0.02 2.83 -0.20
CA PHE A 643 1.26 2.64 0.53
C PHE A 643 2.27 2.01 -0.43
N TYR A 644 3.37 2.70 -0.69
CA TYR A 644 4.43 2.24 -1.61
C TYR A 644 5.45 1.39 -0.85
N ASP A 645 6.07 0.43 -1.55
CA ASP A 645 7.19 -0.38 -1.06
C ASP A 645 6.93 -1.14 0.26
N VAL A 646 5.67 -1.54 0.53
CA VAL A 646 5.27 -2.25 1.76
C VAL A 646 5.66 -3.72 1.75
N ILE A 647 5.53 -4.39 0.60
CA ILE A 647 5.93 -5.79 0.40
C ILE A 647 6.82 -5.90 -0.85
N PRO A 648 7.84 -6.77 -0.88
CA PRO A 648 8.72 -6.93 -2.05
C PRO A 648 8.01 -7.29 -3.36
N GLU A 649 6.84 -7.94 -3.26
CA GLU A 649 6.07 -8.47 -4.38
C GLU A 649 5.17 -7.42 -5.07
N ALA A 650 5.03 -6.21 -4.51
CA ALA A 650 4.15 -5.16 -5.02
C ALA A 650 4.71 -3.75 -4.79
N THR A 651 4.92 -3.01 -5.88
CA THR A 651 5.41 -1.61 -5.88
C THR A 651 4.56 -0.68 -5.02
N ALA A 652 3.25 -0.93 -4.95
CA ALA A 652 2.40 -0.36 -3.91
C ALA A 652 1.19 -1.23 -3.61
N ILE A 653 0.64 -1.04 -2.41
CA ILE A 653 -0.61 -1.64 -1.93
C ILE A 653 -1.61 -0.51 -1.73
N ALA A 654 -2.83 -0.66 -2.22
CA ALA A 654 -3.95 0.18 -1.77
C ALA A 654 -4.72 -0.56 -0.66
N VAL A 655 -4.75 0.02 0.54
CA VAL A 655 -5.63 -0.44 1.63
C VAL A 655 -6.92 0.36 1.55
N VAL A 656 -8.05 -0.33 1.66
CA VAL A 656 -9.40 0.22 1.42
C VAL A 656 -10.34 -0.09 2.57
N GLY A 657 -11.24 0.84 2.87
CA GLY A 657 -12.26 0.66 3.90
C GLY A 657 -13.38 -0.23 3.40
N LEU A 658 -13.52 -1.41 4.02
CA LEU A 658 -14.57 -2.38 3.69
C LEU A 658 -15.91 -2.07 4.38
N GLY A 659 -15.92 -1.25 5.44
CA GLY A 659 -17.10 -1.05 6.30
C GLY A 659 -17.34 -2.23 7.25
N ASP A 660 -18.56 -2.35 7.78
CA ASP A 660 -18.89 -3.39 8.76
C ASP A 660 -18.86 -4.79 8.12
N LYS A 661 -18.21 -5.72 8.81
CA LYS A 661 -17.86 -7.03 8.25
C LYS A 661 -19.03 -8.01 8.13
N ASP A 662 -20.09 -7.80 8.92
CA ASP A 662 -21.21 -8.74 9.07
C ASP A 662 -22.49 -8.30 8.33
N ARG A 663 -22.37 -7.43 7.31
CA ARG A 663 -23.51 -6.95 6.53
C ARG A 663 -24.06 -8.03 5.59
N GLY A 664 -25.28 -8.50 5.90
CA GLY A 664 -26.02 -9.48 5.09
C GLY A 664 -26.87 -8.84 3.99
N VAL A 665 -28.06 -9.42 3.75
CA VAL A 665 -29.09 -8.84 2.88
C VAL A 665 -29.87 -7.80 3.67
N ASN A 666 -29.82 -6.54 3.23
CA ASN A 666 -30.73 -5.50 3.67
C ASN A 666 -32.04 -5.64 2.89
N GLN A 667 -33.12 -6.00 3.60
CA GLN A 667 -34.44 -6.20 3.02
C GLN A 667 -35.10 -4.90 2.58
N SER A 668 -34.83 -3.78 3.25
CA SER A 668 -35.40 -2.46 2.92
C SER A 668 -34.80 -1.89 1.64
N GLU A 669 -33.49 -2.09 1.42
CA GLU A 669 -32.77 -1.67 0.21
C GLU A 669 -32.82 -2.69 -0.93
N SER A 670 -33.34 -3.90 -0.65
CA SER A 670 -33.33 -5.07 -1.56
C SER A 670 -31.94 -5.32 -2.15
N ILE A 671 -30.92 -5.37 -1.27
CA ILE A 671 -29.51 -5.49 -1.69
C ILE A 671 -28.69 -6.31 -0.68
N ASN A 672 -27.69 -7.05 -1.17
CA ASN A 672 -26.66 -7.64 -0.33
C ASN A 672 -25.55 -6.61 -0.09
N GLU A 673 -25.61 -5.96 1.08
CA GLU A 673 -24.69 -4.87 1.44
C GLU A 673 -23.24 -5.33 1.56
N GLY A 674 -22.99 -6.54 2.08
CA GLY A 674 -21.64 -7.11 2.14
C GLY A 674 -21.02 -7.27 0.74
N LYS A 675 -21.80 -7.74 -0.25
CA LYS A 675 -21.34 -7.85 -1.64
C LYS A 675 -21.09 -6.47 -2.29
N GLU A 676 -21.96 -5.49 -2.05
CA GLU A 676 -21.74 -4.11 -2.56
C GLU A 676 -20.55 -3.42 -1.91
N ALA A 677 -20.30 -3.65 -0.62
CA ALA A 677 -19.14 -3.15 0.10
C ALA A 677 -17.85 -3.73 -0.48
N VAL A 678 -17.79 -5.04 -0.76
CA VAL A 678 -16.66 -5.68 -1.44
C VAL A 678 -16.44 -5.11 -2.85
N ARG A 679 -17.49 -4.95 -3.67
CA ARG A 679 -17.38 -4.32 -5.01
C ARG A 679 -16.84 -2.89 -4.93
N THR A 680 -17.35 -2.11 -3.98
CA THR A 680 -16.93 -0.74 -3.72
C THR A 680 -15.46 -0.67 -3.29
N ALA A 681 -15.05 -1.51 -2.34
CA ALA A 681 -13.68 -1.55 -1.83
C ALA A 681 -12.69 -1.93 -2.95
N ALA A 682 -12.97 -2.97 -3.73
CA ALA A 682 -12.14 -3.37 -4.87
C ALA A 682 -12.02 -2.26 -5.93
N ALA A 683 -13.14 -1.59 -6.25
CA ALA A 683 -13.16 -0.47 -7.19
C ALA A 683 -12.33 0.73 -6.72
N VAL A 684 -12.51 1.14 -5.47
CA VAL A 684 -11.75 2.24 -4.86
C VAL A 684 -10.26 1.90 -4.80
N GLY A 685 -9.90 0.65 -4.46
CA GLY A 685 -8.50 0.21 -4.42
C GLY A 685 -7.83 0.35 -5.78
N CYS A 686 -8.46 -0.18 -6.83
CA CYS A 686 -7.94 -0.07 -8.20
C CYS A 686 -7.88 1.38 -8.69
N ALA A 687 -8.91 2.18 -8.42
CA ALA A 687 -8.94 3.59 -8.80
C ALA A 687 -7.84 4.40 -8.09
N THR A 688 -7.49 4.03 -6.86
CA THR A 688 -6.44 4.70 -6.08
C THR A 688 -5.04 4.29 -6.57
N LEU A 689 -4.82 3.01 -6.91
CA LEU A 689 -3.60 2.55 -7.59
C LEU A 689 -3.41 3.20 -8.98
N LYS A 690 -4.47 3.41 -9.76
CA LYS A 690 -4.36 4.12 -11.05
C LYS A 690 -4.06 5.61 -10.92
N LYS A 691 -4.55 6.27 -9.86
CA LYS A 691 -4.11 7.63 -9.50
C LYS A 691 -2.62 7.67 -9.12
N ALA A 692 -2.08 6.55 -8.62
CA ALA A 692 -0.65 6.34 -8.38
C ALA A 692 0.14 5.85 -9.62
N HIS A 693 -0.46 5.85 -10.81
CA HIS A 693 0.14 5.34 -12.06
C HIS A 693 0.54 3.85 -12.04
N ILE A 694 -0.15 3.04 -11.24
CA ILE A 694 0.01 1.59 -11.20
C ILE A 694 -1.09 0.93 -12.03
N HIS A 695 -0.67 0.12 -13.00
CA HIS A 695 -1.55 -0.48 -14.01
C HIS A 695 -1.51 -2.02 -14.05
N ASP A 696 -0.57 -2.67 -13.37
CA ASP A 696 -0.65 -4.09 -13.03
C ASP A 696 -1.15 -4.20 -11.59
N ILE A 697 -2.37 -4.71 -11.40
CA ILE A 697 -3.09 -4.67 -10.13
C ILE A 697 -3.52 -6.07 -9.72
N ARG A 698 -3.12 -6.48 -8.51
CA ARG A 698 -3.63 -7.69 -7.86
C ARG A 698 -4.65 -7.32 -6.79
N VAL A 699 -5.78 -8.01 -6.77
CA VAL A 699 -6.93 -7.71 -5.91
C VAL A 699 -7.18 -8.85 -4.95
N GLU A 700 -7.31 -8.54 -3.65
CA GLU A 700 -7.71 -9.51 -2.63
C GLU A 700 -9.18 -9.93 -2.82
N SER A 701 -9.56 -11.13 -2.40
CA SER A 701 -10.96 -11.56 -2.45
C SER A 701 -11.88 -10.82 -1.47
N PHE A 702 -11.36 -10.19 -0.41
CA PHE A 702 -12.13 -9.59 0.69
C PHE A 702 -13.17 -10.54 1.33
N GLY A 703 -13.02 -11.85 1.17
CA GLY A 703 -13.99 -12.88 1.56
C GLY A 703 -15.02 -13.27 0.48
N ASP A 704 -15.11 -12.53 -0.62
CA ASP A 704 -15.95 -12.83 -1.79
C ASP A 704 -15.24 -12.44 -3.09
N ALA A 705 -14.49 -13.40 -3.65
CA ALA A 705 -13.68 -13.19 -4.85
C ALA A 705 -14.52 -12.79 -6.08
N GLN A 706 -15.79 -13.21 -6.18
CA GLN A 706 -16.66 -12.80 -7.29
C GLN A 706 -16.98 -11.31 -7.18
N SER A 707 -17.42 -10.85 -6.02
CA SER A 707 -17.74 -9.43 -5.78
C SER A 707 -16.49 -8.55 -5.92
N ALA A 708 -15.32 -9.05 -5.50
CA ALA A 708 -14.05 -8.34 -5.66
C ALA A 708 -13.65 -8.18 -7.13
N ALA A 709 -13.74 -9.26 -7.92
CA ALA A 709 -13.47 -9.24 -9.35
C ALA A 709 -14.48 -8.35 -10.12
N GLU A 710 -15.77 -8.40 -9.78
CA GLU A 710 -16.79 -7.52 -10.36
C GLU A 710 -16.45 -6.04 -10.10
N GLY A 711 -16.17 -5.66 -8.84
CA GLY A 711 -15.82 -4.28 -8.49
C GLY A 711 -14.55 -3.79 -9.19
N ALA A 712 -13.52 -4.64 -9.23
CA ALA A 712 -12.27 -4.32 -9.91
C ALA A 712 -12.44 -4.17 -11.42
N LEU A 713 -13.09 -5.11 -12.11
CA LEU A 713 -13.21 -5.07 -13.57
C LEU A 713 -14.14 -3.93 -14.03
N LEU A 714 -15.31 -3.77 -13.40
CA LEU A 714 -16.30 -2.76 -13.79
C LEU A 714 -15.79 -1.32 -13.62
N SER A 715 -15.09 -1.04 -12.53
CA SER A 715 -14.56 0.31 -12.24
C SER A 715 -13.41 0.73 -13.15
N ASN A 716 -12.75 -0.24 -13.79
CA ASN A 716 -11.62 -0.02 -14.66
C ASN A 716 -11.97 0.03 -16.14
N TRP A 717 -13.15 -0.45 -16.51
CA TRP A 717 -13.65 -0.39 -17.87
C TRP A 717 -13.81 1.07 -18.34
N VAL A 718 -13.30 1.35 -19.54
CA VAL A 718 -13.44 2.64 -20.22
C VAL A 718 -13.54 2.37 -21.70
N TYR A 719 -14.54 2.95 -22.36
CA TYR A 719 -14.57 3.02 -23.82
C TYR A 719 -13.76 4.24 -24.31
N ASP A 720 -12.56 4.01 -24.84
CA ASP A 720 -11.67 5.05 -25.38
C ASP A 720 -11.08 4.73 -26.77
N GLU A 721 -11.65 3.77 -27.49
CA GLU A 721 -11.19 3.31 -28.80
C GLU A 721 -10.95 4.45 -29.82
N TYR A 722 -11.87 5.42 -29.88
CA TYR A 722 -11.78 6.61 -30.74
C TYR A 722 -10.94 7.76 -30.16
N ARG A 723 -10.26 7.60 -29.02
CA ARG A 723 -9.34 8.61 -28.49
C ARG A 723 -7.94 8.45 -29.09
N SER A 724 -7.44 9.53 -29.69
CA SER A 724 -6.03 9.61 -30.15
C SER A 724 -5.01 9.42 -29.03
N LYS A 725 -5.38 9.76 -27.78
CA LYS A 725 -4.67 9.41 -26.56
C LYS A 725 -5.49 8.39 -25.77
N LYS A 726 -5.18 7.10 -25.96
CA LYS A 726 -5.73 6.01 -25.14
C LYS A 726 -5.22 6.13 -23.69
N LYS A 727 -6.03 5.69 -22.73
CA LYS A 727 -5.57 5.49 -21.35
C LYS A 727 -4.65 4.28 -21.29
N PRO A 728 -3.71 4.20 -20.32
CA PRO A 728 -2.88 3.01 -20.19
C PRO A 728 -3.75 1.83 -19.75
N GLU A 729 -3.62 0.72 -20.46
CA GLU A 729 -4.34 -0.52 -20.18
C GLU A 729 -4.02 -1.02 -18.78
N THR A 730 -5.03 -1.46 -18.03
CA THR A 730 -4.87 -1.96 -16.66
C THR A 730 -5.06 -3.47 -16.66
N THR A 731 -4.01 -4.22 -16.33
CA THR A 731 -4.09 -5.65 -16.05
C THR A 731 -4.59 -5.84 -14.62
N ILE A 732 -5.59 -6.71 -14.45
CA ILE A 732 -6.21 -7.00 -13.14
C ILE A 732 -6.18 -8.52 -12.94
N GLN A 733 -5.68 -8.97 -11.80
CA GLN A 733 -5.60 -10.38 -11.43
C GLN A 733 -6.06 -10.57 -9.98
N LEU A 734 -6.57 -11.76 -9.63
CA LEU A 734 -6.82 -12.10 -8.24
C LEU A 734 -5.48 -12.39 -7.54
N TYR A 735 -5.30 -11.88 -6.32
CA TYR A 735 -4.08 -12.14 -5.56
C TYR A 735 -4.04 -13.62 -5.10
N GLY A 736 -3.16 -14.42 -5.71
CA GLY A 736 -2.89 -15.80 -5.32
C GLY A 736 -3.22 -16.87 -6.37
N GLU A 737 -3.86 -16.53 -7.49
CA GLU A 737 -4.19 -17.49 -8.56
C GLU A 737 -3.73 -17.03 -9.94
N ASN A 738 -3.09 -17.93 -10.69
CA ASN A 738 -2.63 -17.67 -12.06
C ASN A 738 -3.71 -18.03 -13.08
N GLY A 739 -4.43 -17.03 -13.60
CA GLY A 739 -5.19 -17.19 -14.84
C GLY A 739 -6.33 -16.21 -15.02
N LEU A 740 -6.27 -15.42 -16.10
CA LEU A 740 -7.44 -14.78 -16.71
C LEU A 740 -7.32 -14.86 -18.23
N LEU A 741 -8.39 -15.30 -18.88
CA LEU A 741 -8.48 -15.43 -20.34
C LEU A 741 -9.02 -14.11 -20.94
N ASN A 742 -8.42 -13.64 -22.03
CA ASN A 742 -8.91 -12.46 -22.74
C ASN A 742 -10.19 -12.77 -23.55
N ALA A 743 -11.21 -11.93 -23.39
CA ALA A 743 -12.57 -12.17 -23.89
C ALA A 743 -12.82 -11.77 -25.36
N LYS A 744 -11.80 -11.77 -26.24
CA LYS A 744 -11.90 -11.10 -27.56
C LYS A 744 -12.36 -11.98 -28.74
N ASP A 745 -12.41 -13.30 -28.59
CA ASP A 745 -12.77 -14.25 -29.68
C ASP A 745 -14.13 -14.97 -29.43
N ALA A 746 -15.05 -14.34 -28.70
CA ALA A 746 -15.79 -15.04 -27.65
C ALA A 746 -17.22 -15.56 -27.93
N LEU A 747 -17.61 -15.90 -29.17
CA LEU A 747 -18.94 -16.52 -29.43
C LEU A 747 -18.87 -17.80 -30.29
N ILE A 748 -18.37 -17.71 -31.52
CA ILE A 748 -18.30 -18.87 -32.44
C ILE A 748 -17.46 -20.04 -31.86
N PRO A 749 -16.30 -19.81 -31.21
CA PRO A 749 -15.53 -20.88 -30.55
C PRO A 749 -16.19 -21.49 -29.31
N LEU A 750 -17.31 -20.93 -28.82
CA LEU A 750 -18.04 -21.42 -27.63
C LEU A 750 -19.25 -22.28 -27.99
N GLY A 751 -19.49 -22.58 -29.27
CA GLY A 751 -20.66 -23.36 -29.70
C GLY A 751 -21.97 -22.57 -29.71
N VAL A 752 -21.91 -21.24 -29.81
CA VAL A 752 -23.07 -20.38 -30.03
C VAL A 752 -23.30 -20.21 -31.53
N GLU A 753 -24.50 -20.53 -32.01
CA GLU A 753 -24.95 -20.27 -33.37
C GLU A 753 -25.49 -18.83 -33.47
N VAL A 754 -25.15 -18.13 -34.56
CA VAL A 754 -25.57 -16.75 -34.81
C VAL A 754 -26.03 -16.63 -36.26
N ILE A 755 -27.28 -16.21 -36.47
CA ILE A 755 -27.89 -16.00 -37.78
C ILE A 755 -28.36 -14.55 -37.87
N ALA A 756 -27.78 -13.80 -38.80
CA ALA A 756 -28.22 -12.45 -39.14
C ALA A 756 -29.18 -12.53 -40.34
N HIS A 757 -30.46 -12.25 -40.10
CA HIS A 757 -31.47 -12.19 -41.14
C HIS A 757 -31.58 -10.79 -41.71
N ASP A 758 -31.66 -10.68 -43.04
CA ASP A 758 -31.79 -9.41 -43.73
C ASP A 758 -33.25 -8.90 -43.80
N LYS A 759 -33.41 -7.72 -44.39
CA LYS A 759 -34.73 -7.11 -44.66
C LYS A 759 -35.69 -8.03 -45.42
N SER A 760 -35.21 -8.79 -46.41
CA SER A 760 -36.06 -9.67 -47.23
C SER A 760 -36.62 -10.85 -46.42
N TRP A 761 -35.86 -11.35 -45.46
CA TRP A 761 -36.36 -12.34 -44.50
C TRP A 761 -37.45 -11.76 -43.60
N ALA A 762 -37.28 -10.53 -43.11
CA ALA A 762 -38.28 -9.85 -42.28
C ALA A 762 -39.58 -9.58 -43.07
N GLU A 763 -39.47 -9.21 -44.35
CA GLU A 763 -40.61 -9.07 -45.29
C GLU A 763 -41.34 -10.40 -45.47
N ASN A 764 -40.61 -11.50 -45.71
CA ASN A 764 -41.18 -12.85 -45.81
C ASN A 764 -41.84 -13.34 -44.51
N LYS A 765 -41.30 -12.94 -43.34
CA LYS A 765 -41.89 -13.18 -42.02
C LYS A 765 -43.06 -12.24 -41.70
N LYS A 766 -43.38 -11.27 -42.55
CA LYS A 766 -44.43 -10.24 -42.36
C LYS A 766 -44.23 -9.37 -41.11
N MET A 767 -42.98 -9.04 -40.79
CA MET A 767 -42.63 -8.16 -39.67
C MET A 767 -42.90 -6.68 -40.01
N GLY A 768 -44.16 -6.34 -40.28
CA GLY A 768 -44.56 -5.02 -40.77
C GLY A 768 -44.44 -3.90 -39.73
N SER A 769 -44.39 -4.23 -38.44
CA SER A 769 -44.16 -3.26 -37.36
C SER A 769 -42.68 -2.86 -37.31
N PHE A 770 -41.78 -3.85 -37.33
CA PHE A 770 -40.33 -3.66 -37.40
C PHE A 770 -39.89 -2.95 -38.69
N LEU A 771 -40.38 -3.40 -39.84
CA LEU A 771 -40.08 -2.79 -41.14
C LEU A 771 -40.62 -1.36 -41.25
N GLY A 772 -41.75 -1.06 -40.60
CA GLY A 772 -42.32 0.29 -40.53
C GLY A 772 -41.43 1.30 -39.79
N VAL A 773 -40.70 0.88 -38.76
CA VAL A 773 -39.67 1.71 -38.12
C VAL A 773 -38.46 1.86 -39.07
N ALA A 774 -37.98 0.75 -39.62
CA ALA A 774 -36.74 0.72 -40.38
C ALA A 774 -36.75 1.53 -41.70
N GLN A 775 -37.90 1.66 -42.37
CA GLN A 775 -38.00 2.41 -43.64
C GLN A 775 -37.66 3.91 -43.54
N GLY A 776 -37.52 4.47 -42.33
CA GLY A 776 -37.07 5.84 -42.13
C GLY A 776 -35.57 6.07 -42.36
N SER A 777 -34.73 5.04 -42.22
CA SER A 777 -33.27 5.15 -42.42
C SER A 777 -32.81 4.59 -43.78
N SER A 778 -31.62 5.02 -44.21
CA SER A 778 -30.84 4.39 -45.27
C SER A 778 -30.07 3.16 -44.79
N GLU A 779 -29.87 2.99 -43.47
CA GLU A 779 -29.17 1.84 -42.91
C GLU A 779 -30.08 0.58 -42.94
N PRO A 780 -29.65 -0.55 -43.52
CA PRO A 780 -30.52 -1.73 -43.64
C PRO A 780 -30.87 -2.36 -42.29
N PRO A 781 -32.14 -2.73 -42.04
CA PRO A 781 -32.50 -3.47 -40.83
C PRO A 781 -31.99 -4.91 -40.88
N VAL A 782 -31.66 -5.44 -39.69
CA VAL A 782 -31.21 -6.82 -39.49
C VAL A 782 -31.99 -7.43 -38.33
N PHE A 783 -32.46 -8.68 -38.46
CA PHE A 783 -33.00 -9.44 -37.35
C PHE A 783 -31.99 -10.51 -36.93
N LEU A 784 -31.42 -10.39 -35.74
CA LEU A 784 -30.39 -11.29 -35.24
C LEU A 784 -31.02 -12.39 -34.38
N GLU A 785 -30.82 -13.65 -34.79
CA GLU A 785 -31.14 -14.84 -34.00
C GLU A 785 -29.86 -15.48 -33.47
N ILE A 786 -29.77 -15.67 -32.16
CA ILE A 786 -28.62 -16.26 -31.47
C ILE A 786 -29.10 -17.51 -30.74
N THR A 787 -28.42 -18.65 -30.88
CA THR A 787 -28.81 -19.91 -30.25
C THR A 787 -27.66 -20.50 -29.45
N TYR A 788 -27.91 -20.78 -28.17
CA TYR A 788 -27.05 -21.55 -27.29
C TYR A 788 -27.79 -22.80 -26.84
N SER A 789 -27.22 -23.98 -27.07
CA SER A 789 -27.87 -25.28 -26.82
C SER A 789 -26.91 -26.21 -26.09
N ASN A 790 -26.97 -26.18 -24.77
CA ASN A 790 -26.18 -27.03 -23.88
C ASN A 790 -27.04 -27.70 -22.79
N GLY A 791 -28.37 -27.57 -22.88
CA GLY A 791 -29.33 -28.25 -22.00
C GLY A 791 -29.78 -29.61 -22.56
N PRO A 792 -30.68 -30.31 -21.84
CA PRO A 792 -31.37 -31.50 -22.36
C PRO A 792 -32.08 -31.22 -23.70
N LYS A 793 -32.12 -32.21 -24.60
CA LYS A 793 -32.68 -32.03 -25.96
C LYS A 793 -34.18 -31.74 -25.99
N ASP A 794 -34.88 -32.14 -24.94
CA ASP A 794 -36.30 -31.95 -24.67
C ASP A 794 -36.60 -30.72 -23.81
N GLN A 795 -35.58 -30.03 -23.30
CA GLN A 795 -35.77 -28.79 -22.55
C GLN A 795 -36.21 -27.67 -23.49
N LYS A 796 -37.45 -27.18 -23.29
CA LYS A 796 -37.95 -25.94 -23.91
C LYS A 796 -36.97 -24.78 -23.70
N PRO A 797 -36.66 -23.99 -24.74
CA PRO A 797 -35.69 -22.91 -24.62
C PRO A 797 -36.21 -21.77 -23.73
N TYR A 798 -35.28 -21.07 -23.09
CA TYR A 798 -35.53 -19.70 -22.64
C TYR A 798 -35.34 -18.75 -23.81
N ILE A 799 -36.20 -17.73 -23.94
CA ILE A 799 -36.05 -16.72 -25.01
C ILE A 799 -35.83 -15.35 -24.38
N PHE A 800 -34.76 -14.70 -24.83
CA PHE A 800 -34.40 -13.33 -24.46
C PHE A 800 -34.55 -12.44 -25.70
N VAL A 801 -35.38 -11.40 -25.61
CA VAL A 801 -35.65 -10.46 -26.71
C VAL A 801 -35.06 -9.09 -26.36
N GLY A 802 -34.31 -8.47 -27.27
CA GLY A 802 -33.62 -7.20 -27.00
C GLY A 802 -34.02 -6.09 -27.97
N LYS A 803 -34.46 -4.92 -27.45
CA LYS A 803 -34.61 -3.72 -28.29
C LYS A 803 -33.25 -3.33 -28.87
N GLY A 804 -33.18 -3.24 -30.20
CA GLY A 804 -31.95 -2.98 -30.96
C GLY A 804 -31.99 -1.69 -31.78
N VAL A 805 -32.56 -0.59 -31.26
CA VAL A 805 -32.53 0.69 -31.97
C VAL A 805 -31.13 1.30 -31.84
N THR A 806 -30.34 1.20 -32.89
CA THR A 806 -28.91 1.59 -32.90
C THR A 806 -28.71 3.10 -32.78
N PHE A 807 -29.66 3.89 -33.31
CA PHE A 807 -29.80 5.31 -33.02
C PHE A 807 -31.27 5.71 -33.14
N ASP A 808 -31.76 6.50 -32.17
CA ASP A 808 -33.15 6.94 -32.10
C ASP A 808 -33.27 8.47 -32.10
N THR A 809 -33.76 9.03 -33.20
CA THR A 809 -34.13 10.45 -33.28
C THR A 809 -35.58 10.73 -32.87
N GLY A 810 -36.40 9.69 -32.67
CA GLY A 810 -37.85 9.76 -32.59
C GLY A 810 -38.59 9.76 -33.94
N GLY A 811 -37.87 9.58 -35.06
CA GLY A 811 -38.47 9.65 -36.40
C GLY A 811 -39.07 11.04 -36.70
N ILE A 812 -40.32 11.08 -37.16
CA ILE A 812 -41.08 12.33 -37.44
C ILE A 812 -41.47 13.06 -36.15
N SER A 813 -41.79 12.32 -35.07
CA SER A 813 -41.92 12.82 -33.70
C SER A 813 -40.56 13.16 -33.07
N LEU A 814 -39.82 14.05 -33.73
CA LEU A 814 -38.39 14.29 -33.49
C LEU A 814 -38.09 14.71 -32.03
N LYS A 815 -37.17 14.01 -31.38
CA LYS A 815 -36.67 14.34 -30.04
C LYS A 815 -35.96 15.71 -30.02
N PRO A 816 -35.94 16.42 -28.88
CA PRO A 816 -35.10 17.59 -28.70
C PRO A 816 -33.60 17.26 -28.86
N SER A 817 -32.83 18.21 -29.40
CA SER A 817 -31.37 18.07 -29.56
C SER A 817 -30.62 17.83 -28.24
N LYS A 818 -31.12 18.37 -27.13
CA LYS A 818 -30.56 18.18 -25.79
C LYS A 818 -30.74 16.72 -25.35
N GLY A 819 -29.63 15.99 -25.31
CA GLY A 819 -29.59 14.59 -24.86
C GLY A 819 -29.58 13.56 -26.00
N MET A 820 -29.99 13.92 -27.22
CA MET A 820 -30.10 12.99 -28.36
C MET A 820 -28.84 12.15 -28.62
N HIS A 821 -27.63 12.68 -28.34
CA HIS A 821 -26.37 11.94 -28.47
C HIS A 821 -26.24 10.69 -27.55
N THR A 822 -27.09 10.53 -26.53
CA THR A 822 -27.15 9.31 -25.70
C THR A 822 -28.06 8.24 -26.31
N MET A 823 -28.88 8.56 -27.32
CA MET A 823 -29.79 7.61 -28.00
C MET A 823 -29.06 6.55 -28.84
N LYS A 824 -27.74 6.66 -29.01
CA LYS A 824 -26.89 5.52 -29.41
C LYS A 824 -26.86 4.37 -28.40
N GLY A 825 -27.35 4.60 -27.18
CA GLY A 825 -27.54 3.59 -26.13
C GLY A 825 -28.91 2.91 -26.20
N ASP A 826 -29.75 3.26 -27.17
CA ASP A 826 -31.13 2.77 -27.28
C ASP A 826 -31.23 1.32 -27.84
N MET A 827 -30.07 0.75 -28.15
CA MET A 827 -29.80 -0.66 -28.38
C MET A 827 -29.34 -1.38 -27.10
N GLY A 828 -29.49 -0.75 -25.92
CA GLY A 828 -29.06 -1.29 -24.63
C GLY A 828 -29.70 -2.65 -24.30
N GLY A 829 -30.95 -2.85 -24.73
CA GLY A 829 -31.63 -4.15 -24.62
C GLY A 829 -30.90 -5.25 -25.40
N ALA A 830 -30.62 -5.00 -26.67
CA ALA A 830 -29.80 -5.88 -27.51
C ALA A 830 -28.43 -6.18 -26.89
N ALA A 831 -27.74 -5.16 -26.39
CA ALA A 831 -26.42 -5.31 -25.77
C ALA A 831 -26.47 -6.22 -24.54
N CYS A 832 -27.48 -6.07 -23.67
CA CYS A 832 -27.71 -6.92 -22.51
C CYS A 832 -27.98 -8.38 -22.90
N VAL A 833 -28.78 -8.63 -23.95
CA VAL A 833 -29.06 -10.00 -24.43
C VAL A 833 -27.78 -10.68 -24.97
N VAL A 834 -27.04 -10.02 -25.86
CA VAL A 834 -25.79 -10.58 -26.42
C VAL A 834 -24.77 -10.87 -25.30
N SER A 835 -24.57 -9.92 -24.39
CA SER A 835 -23.61 -10.05 -23.28
C SER A 835 -24.00 -11.15 -22.29
N THR A 836 -25.31 -11.34 -22.06
CA THR A 836 -25.82 -12.44 -21.22
C THR A 836 -25.54 -13.79 -21.88
N ILE A 837 -25.85 -13.96 -23.17
CA ILE A 837 -25.61 -15.22 -23.90
C ILE A 837 -24.11 -15.54 -23.95
N GLN A 838 -23.26 -14.54 -24.18
CA GLN A 838 -21.81 -14.68 -24.14
C GLN A 838 -21.32 -15.23 -22.79
N ALA A 839 -21.77 -14.64 -21.67
CA ALA A 839 -21.40 -15.08 -20.33
C ALA A 839 -21.96 -16.47 -20.00
N VAL A 840 -23.20 -16.78 -20.40
CA VAL A 840 -23.83 -18.10 -20.25
C VAL A 840 -23.02 -19.20 -20.97
N ALA A 841 -22.54 -18.92 -22.18
CA ALA A 841 -21.70 -19.83 -22.95
C ALA A 841 -20.29 -20.00 -22.34
N GLN A 842 -19.68 -18.91 -21.84
CA GLN A 842 -18.40 -18.98 -21.12
C GLN A 842 -18.50 -19.80 -19.82
N LEU A 843 -19.61 -19.65 -19.09
CA LEU A 843 -19.93 -20.43 -17.89
C LEU A 843 -20.38 -21.87 -18.19
N LYS A 844 -20.63 -22.20 -19.47
CA LYS A 844 -21.11 -23.51 -19.94
C LYS A 844 -22.36 -23.99 -19.19
N LEU A 845 -23.32 -23.09 -18.95
CA LEU A 845 -24.54 -23.45 -18.22
C LEU A 845 -25.32 -24.54 -18.96
N ASN A 846 -25.89 -25.48 -18.21
CA ASN A 846 -26.68 -26.61 -18.73
C ASN A 846 -28.11 -26.14 -19.01
N ILE A 847 -28.30 -25.33 -20.06
CA ILE A 847 -29.59 -24.75 -20.48
C ILE A 847 -29.65 -24.56 -22.01
N ASN A 848 -30.87 -24.50 -22.56
CA ASN A 848 -31.15 -24.01 -23.91
C ASN A 848 -31.63 -22.55 -23.85
N LEU A 849 -30.99 -21.67 -24.61
CA LEU A 849 -31.25 -20.22 -24.61
C LEU A 849 -31.20 -19.66 -26.04
N LYS A 850 -32.21 -18.87 -26.43
CA LYS A 850 -32.23 -18.10 -27.68
C LYS A 850 -32.28 -16.60 -27.42
N GLY A 851 -31.50 -15.84 -28.18
CA GLY A 851 -31.56 -14.38 -28.26
C GLY A 851 -32.22 -13.94 -29.56
N LEU A 852 -33.21 -13.05 -29.50
CA LEU A 852 -33.91 -12.50 -30.67
C LEU A 852 -33.83 -10.97 -30.63
N ILE A 853 -33.23 -10.36 -31.65
CA ILE A 853 -32.88 -8.93 -31.62
C ILE A 853 -33.21 -8.27 -32.97
N PRO A 854 -34.31 -7.49 -33.06
CA PRO A 854 -34.54 -6.58 -34.18
C PRO A 854 -33.59 -5.37 -34.08
N LEU A 855 -32.71 -5.21 -35.07
CA LEU A 855 -31.74 -4.11 -35.20
C LEU A 855 -32.16 -3.15 -36.32
N THR A 856 -32.26 -1.86 -36.00
CA THR A 856 -32.57 -0.78 -36.96
C THR A 856 -32.13 0.58 -36.39
N GLU A 857 -32.15 1.64 -37.20
CA GLU A 857 -32.26 3.02 -36.70
C GLU A 857 -33.72 3.48 -36.72
N ASN A 858 -34.03 4.57 -36.00
CA ASN A 858 -35.27 5.34 -36.12
C ASN A 858 -34.94 6.78 -36.53
N MET A 859 -35.16 7.10 -37.80
CA MET A 859 -34.68 8.32 -38.47
C MET A 859 -35.82 9.08 -39.16
N PRO A 860 -35.75 10.42 -39.27
CA PRO A 860 -36.70 11.19 -40.05
C PRO A 860 -36.32 11.10 -41.54
N GLY A 861 -37.31 10.90 -42.41
CA GLY A 861 -37.07 10.78 -43.85
C GLY A 861 -38.36 10.80 -44.66
N GLY A 862 -38.24 10.95 -45.98
CA GLY A 862 -39.40 10.94 -46.88
C GLY A 862 -40.16 9.60 -46.92
N SER A 863 -39.53 8.53 -46.45
CA SER A 863 -40.08 7.17 -46.31
C SER A 863 -40.35 6.75 -44.86
N ALA A 864 -40.15 7.65 -43.88
CA ALA A 864 -40.41 7.33 -42.48
C ALA A 864 -41.92 7.13 -42.21
N ILE A 865 -42.23 6.33 -41.19
CA ILE A 865 -43.57 6.32 -40.56
C ILE A 865 -43.95 7.73 -40.10
N LYS A 866 -45.25 8.03 -40.17
CA LYS A 866 -45.85 9.31 -39.82
C LYS A 866 -46.90 9.10 -38.72
N PRO A 867 -47.10 10.06 -37.81
CA PRO A 867 -48.25 10.07 -36.91
C PRO A 867 -49.57 9.80 -37.66
N GLY A 868 -50.30 8.78 -37.21
CA GLY A 868 -51.55 8.28 -37.80
C GLY A 868 -51.40 7.16 -38.84
N ASP A 869 -50.18 6.75 -39.22
CA ASP A 869 -49.99 5.56 -40.06
C ASP A 869 -50.46 4.29 -39.33
N ILE A 870 -51.01 3.31 -40.06
CA ILE A 870 -51.42 2.01 -39.51
C ILE A 870 -50.46 0.94 -40.04
N LEU A 871 -49.79 0.24 -39.13
CA LEU A 871 -48.92 -0.90 -39.42
C LEU A 871 -49.65 -2.21 -39.12
N THR A 872 -49.24 -3.31 -39.78
CA THR A 872 -49.70 -4.66 -39.45
C THR A 872 -48.52 -5.45 -38.89
N ALA A 873 -48.65 -5.93 -37.65
CA ALA A 873 -47.67 -6.78 -37.01
C ALA A 873 -47.70 -8.22 -37.53
N MET A 874 -46.67 -8.99 -37.20
CA MET A 874 -46.47 -10.38 -37.62
C MET A 874 -47.62 -11.32 -37.24
N ASN A 875 -48.31 -11.07 -36.11
CA ASN A 875 -49.50 -11.83 -35.69
C ASN A 875 -50.79 -11.41 -36.42
N GLY A 876 -50.74 -10.40 -37.29
CA GLY A 876 -51.87 -9.85 -38.03
C GLY A 876 -52.59 -8.68 -37.36
N MET A 877 -52.22 -8.29 -36.12
CA MET A 877 -52.83 -7.14 -35.45
C MET A 877 -52.44 -5.82 -36.11
N THR A 878 -53.39 -4.90 -36.17
CA THR A 878 -53.22 -3.53 -36.67
C THR A 878 -52.86 -2.56 -35.55
N ILE A 879 -51.83 -1.74 -35.80
CA ILE A 879 -51.28 -0.79 -34.84
C ILE A 879 -51.31 0.61 -35.47
N GLN A 880 -52.10 1.53 -34.91
CA GLN A 880 -51.98 2.95 -35.23
C GLN A 880 -50.73 3.53 -34.55
N VAL A 881 -49.91 4.26 -35.32
CA VAL A 881 -48.68 4.88 -34.86
C VAL A 881 -48.91 6.38 -34.70
N ASP A 882 -49.41 6.82 -33.54
CA ASP A 882 -49.60 8.26 -33.28
C ASP A 882 -48.31 8.95 -32.81
N ASN A 883 -47.33 8.19 -32.32
CA ASN A 883 -46.03 8.73 -31.96
C ASN A 883 -44.88 7.86 -32.47
N THR A 884 -44.07 8.37 -33.40
CA THR A 884 -42.92 7.63 -33.96
C THR A 884 -41.71 7.56 -33.01
N ASP A 885 -41.78 8.25 -31.87
CA ASP A 885 -40.86 8.16 -30.71
C ASP A 885 -41.24 7.02 -29.74
N ALA A 886 -42.25 6.22 -30.12
CA ALA A 886 -42.64 4.98 -29.45
C ALA A 886 -42.41 3.79 -30.39
N GLU A 887 -41.25 3.76 -31.03
CA GLU A 887 -40.78 2.77 -32.00
C GLU A 887 -40.35 1.44 -31.36
N GLY A 888 -39.78 1.48 -30.15
CA GLY A 888 -39.16 0.32 -29.52
C GLY A 888 -40.17 -0.80 -29.25
N ARG A 889 -41.42 -0.42 -28.95
CA ARG A 889 -42.52 -1.37 -28.77
C ARG A 889 -42.98 -1.97 -30.11
N LEU A 890 -42.88 -1.22 -31.21
CA LEU A 890 -43.21 -1.70 -32.57
C LEU A 890 -42.23 -2.80 -33.00
N ILE A 891 -40.92 -2.56 -32.88
CA ILE A 891 -39.92 -3.57 -33.28
C ILE A 891 -39.98 -4.82 -32.37
N LEU A 892 -40.27 -4.64 -31.08
CA LEU A 892 -40.44 -5.74 -30.13
C LEU A 892 -41.71 -6.55 -30.37
N ALA A 893 -42.80 -5.95 -30.86
CA ALA A 893 -44.04 -6.67 -31.17
C ALA A 893 -43.78 -7.83 -32.14
N ASP A 894 -43.08 -7.58 -33.24
CA ASP A 894 -42.73 -8.61 -34.22
C ASP A 894 -41.72 -9.63 -33.67
N ALA A 895 -40.77 -9.20 -32.84
CA ALA A 895 -39.79 -10.09 -32.21
C ALA A 895 -40.44 -11.03 -31.16
N LEU A 896 -41.41 -10.55 -30.38
CA LEU A 896 -42.22 -11.34 -29.46
C LEU A 896 -43.16 -12.30 -30.20
N CYS A 897 -43.75 -11.87 -31.33
CA CYS A 897 -44.49 -12.77 -32.21
C CYS A 897 -43.61 -13.90 -32.76
N TYR A 898 -42.37 -13.60 -33.13
CA TYR A 898 -41.42 -14.60 -33.60
C TYR A 898 -40.97 -15.55 -32.48
N ALA A 899 -40.78 -15.05 -31.25
CA ALA A 899 -40.47 -15.87 -30.07
C ALA A 899 -41.48 -17.01 -29.85
N ALA A 900 -42.76 -16.81 -30.19
CA ALA A 900 -43.79 -17.83 -30.04
C ALA A 900 -43.58 -19.07 -30.94
N GLN A 901 -42.74 -19.00 -31.99
CA GLN A 901 -42.46 -20.13 -32.88
C GLN A 901 -41.60 -21.23 -32.24
N PHE A 902 -40.98 -20.96 -31.08
CA PHE A 902 -40.01 -21.85 -30.44
C PHE A 902 -40.53 -22.55 -29.17
N ASP A 903 -41.82 -22.42 -28.84
CA ASP A 903 -42.45 -22.99 -27.64
C ASP A 903 -41.63 -22.77 -26.34
N PRO A 904 -41.36 -21.51 -25.94
CA PRO A 904 -40.47 -21.19 -24.83
C PRO A 904 -40.97 -21.71 -23.47
N SER A 905 -40.03 -21.99 -22.57
CA SER A 905 -40.36 -22.19 -21.14
C SER A 905 -40.76 -20.87 -20.47
N PHE A 906 -40.12 -19.76 -20.85
CA PHE A 906 -40.54 -18.39 -20.57
C PHE A 906 -39.90 -17.44 -21.59
N THR A 907 -40.50 -16.26 -21.76
CA THR A 907 -39.95 -15.18 -22.60
C THR A 907 -39.61 -13.96 -21.74
N LEU A 908 -38.39 -13.47 -21.87
CA LEU A 908 -37.93 -12.24 -21.23
C LEU A 908 -37.58 -11.24 -22.32
N ASP A 909 -38.17 -10.05 -22.32
CA ASP A 909 -37.73 -8.96 -23.19
C ASP A 909 -37.13 -7.80 -22.38
N ILE A 910 -36.16 -7.10 -22.97
CA ILE A 910 -35.45 -6.01 -22.35
C ILE A 910 -35.23 -4.86 -23.32
N ALA A 911 -35.53 -3.64 -22.85
CA ALA A 911 -35.54 -2.46 -23.68
C ALA A 911 -35.29 -1.17 -22.90
N THR A 912 -34.61 -0.22 -23.53
CA THR A 912 -34.64 1.20 -23.18
C THR A 912 -35.96 1.78 -23.70
N LEU A 913 -37.08 1.45 -23.05
CA LEU A 913 -38.39 1.61 -23.68
C LEU A 913 -39.06 2.96 -23.43
N THR A 914 -39.00 3.50 -22.21
CA THR A 914 -39.77 4.71 -21.88
C THR A 914 -39.03 5.75 -21.04
N GLY A 915 -39.16 7.02 -21.43
CA GLY A 915 -38.77 8.15 -20.56
C GLY A 915 -39.56 8.18 -19.24
N ALA A 916 -40.78 7.61 -19.22
CA ALA A 916 -41.58 7.46 -18.02
C ALA A 916 -40.91 6.59 -16.94
N MET A 917 -40.15 5.54 -17.32
CA MET A 917 -39.45 4.69 -16.33
C MET A 917 -38.30 5.46 -15.67
N ARG A 918 -37.61 6.30 -16.43
CA ARG A 918 -36.59 7.23 -15.90
C ARG A 918 -37.19 8.24 -14.93
N VAL A 919 -38.41 8.73 -15.17
CA VAL A 919 -39.12 9.60 -14.22
C VAL A 919 -39.56 8.84 -12.96
N ALA A 920 -39.95 7.56 -13.10
CA ALA A 920 -40.46 6.75 -11.99
C ALA A 920 -39.38 6.26 -11.02
N LEU A 921 -38.23 5.78 -11.52
CA LEU A 921 -37.16 5.18 -10.71
C LEU A 921 -35.77 5.84 -10.85
N GLY A 922 -35.58 6.69 -11.86
CA GLY A 922 -34.24 7.14 -12.26
C GLY A 922 -33.30 5.95 -12.52
N GLY A 923 -32.05 6.06 -12.06
CA GLY A 923 -31.05 5.00 -12.16
C GLY A 923 -31.09 3.93 -11.06
N ALA A 924 -32.07 3.94 -10.14
CA ALA A 924 -31.98 3.13 -8.92
C ALA A 924 -32.14 1.61 -9.15
N ALA A 925 -33.08 1.22 -10.01
CA ALA A 925 -33.44 -0.15 -10.33
C ALA A 925 -34.07 -0.24 -11.73
N THR A 926 -34.07 -1.45 -12.33
CA THR A 926 -34.75 -1.71 -13.60
C THR A 926 -36.24 -1.96 -13.36
N GLY A 927 -37.12 -1.28 -14.10
CA GLY A 927 -38.55 -1.48 -14.01
C GLY A 927 -38.96 -2.81 -14.64
N THR A 928 -39.58 -3.70 -13.86
CA THR A 928 -39.86 -5.07 -14.28
C THR A 928 -41.36 -5.36 -14.23
N PHE A 929 -41.90 -5.80 -15.36
CA PHE A 929 -43.30 -6.20 -15.53
C PHE A 929 -43.31 -7.71 -15.76
N SER A 930 -44.09 -8.48 -15.00
CA SER A 930 -44.11 -9.94 -15.15
C SER A 930 -45.51 -10.51 -14.94
N SER A 931 -45.95 -11.36 -15.87
CA SER A 931 -47.17 -12.18 -15.74
C SER A 931 -47.01 -13.27 -14.68
N SER A 932 -45.77 -13.66 -14.38
CA SER A 932 -45.42 -14.73 -13.46
C SER A 932 -44.79 -14.19 -12.16
N THR A 933 -45.51 -14.35 -11.05
CA THR A 933 -44.97 -14.01 -9.72
C THR A 933 -43.78 -14.89 -9.30
N PRO A 934 -43.72 -16.20 -9.61
CA PRO A 934 -42.51 -17.00 -9.42
C PRO A 934 -41.28 -16.43 -10.14
N LEU A 935 -41.37 -16.14 -11.45
CA LEU A 935 -40.23 -15.56 -12.19
C LEU A 935 -39.82 -14.19 -11.65
N TRP A 936 -40.78 -13.36 -11.25
CA TRP A 936 -40.48 -12.09 -10.57
C TRP A 936 -39.63 -12.33 -9.31
N GLN A 937 -40.05 -13.25 -8.44
CA GLN A 937 -39.32 -13.53 -7.19
C GLN A 937 -37.92 -14.11 -7.43
N GLU A 938 -37.68 -14.78 -8.55
CA GLU A 938 -36.36 -15.29 -8.91
C GLU A 938 -35.44 -14.19 -9.44
N ILE A 939 -35.92 -13.34 -10.36
CA ILE A 939 -35.10 -12.21 -10.86
C ILE A 939 -34.88 -11.13 -9.79
N GLU A 940 -35.83 -10.94 -8.87
CA GLU A 940 -35.68 -10.12 -7.66
C GLU A 940 -34.53 -10.62 -6.78
N LYS A 941 -34.49 -11.93 -6.47
CA LYS A 941 -33.37 -12.56 -5.73
C LYS A 941 -32.05 -12.46 -6.46
N ALA A 942 -32.05 -12.57 -7.79
CA ALA A 942 -30.86 -12.32 -8.59
C ALA A 942 -30.38 -10.86 -8.43
N GLY A 943 -31.29 -9.88 -8.53
CA GLY A 943 -30.98 -8.45 -8.34
C GLY A 943 -30.44 -8.11 -6.95
N ILE A 944 -31.01 -8.70 -5.89
CA ILE A 944 -30.50 -8.60 -4.51
C ILE A 944 -29.05 -9.12 -4.41
N THR A 945 -28.72 -10.19 -5.14
CA THR A 945 -27.40 -10.85 -5.10
C THR A 945 -26.34 -10.05 -5.88
N THR A 946 -26.71 -9.46 -7.00
CA THR A 946 -25.80 -8.68 -7.86
C THR A 946 -25.69 -7.21 -7.44
N GLY A 947 -26.64 -6.70 -6.67
CA GLY A 947 -26.80 -5.26 -6.42
C GLY A 947 -27.44 -4.50 -7.59
N ASP A 948 -27.68 -5.15 -8.72
CA ASP A 948 -28.32 -4.54 -9.88
C ASP A 948 -29.83 -4.78 -9.81
N ARG A 949 -30.46 -3.92 -9.00
CA ARG A 949 -31.83 -4.06 -8.50
C ARG A 949 -32.88 -4.11 -9.60
N MET A 950 -33.90 -4.92 -9.35
CA MET A 950 -35.15 -4.99 -10.11
C MET A 950 -36.27 -4.41 -9.24
N TRP A 951 -37.28 -3.81 -9.84
CA TRP A 951 -38.46 -3.33 -9.11
C TRP A 951 -39.74 -3.65 -9.89
N ARG A 952 -40.74 -4.25 -9.22
CA ARG A 952 -41.96 -4.71 -9.90
C ARG A 952 -42.91 -3.56 -10.20
N PHE A 953 -43.38 -3.51 -11.44
CA PHE A 953 -44.48 -2.66 -11.87
C PHE A 953 -45.74 -3.48 -12.20
N PRO A 954 -46.93 -2.86 -12.13
CA PRO A 954 -48.19 -3.54 -12.39
C PRO A 954 -48.44 -3.81 -13.89
N LEU A 955 -48.82 -5.05 -14.21
CA LEU A 955 -49.53 -5.40 -15.45
C LEU A 955 -51.04 -5.48 -15.15
N TRP A 956 -51.69 -4.33 -15.11
CA TRP A 956 -53.14 -4.24 -14.89
C TRP A 956 -53.88 -4.00 -16.20
N ASP A 957 -55.03 -4.67 -16.35
CA ASP A 957 -55.88 -4.65 -17.55
C ASP A 957 -56.39 -3.24 -17.93
N CYS A 958 -56.46 -2.30 -16.98
CA CYS A 958 -56.75 -0.89 -17.29
C CYS A 958 -55.70 -0.26 -18.22
N TYR A 959 -54.42 -0.59 -18.07
CA TYR A 959 -53.37 -0.10 -18.97
C TYR A 959 -53.47 -0.75 -20.36
N ASN A 960 -53.96 -1.99 -20.44
CA ASN A 960 -54.20 -2.66 -21.71
C ASN A 960 -55.36 -2.00 -22.48
N LYS A 961 -56.49 -1.75 -21.80
CA LYS A 961 -57.64 -1.05 -22.38
C LYS A 961 -57.28 0.33 -22.95
N ASN A 962 -56.42 1.09 -22.28
CA ASN A 962 -55.93 2.38 -22.79
C ASN A 962 -55.12 2.28 -24.11
N MET A 963 -54.64 1.08 -24.47
CA MET A 963 -53.96 0.81 -25.74
C MET A 963 -54.89 0.22 -26.80
N THR A 964 -55.98 -0.47 -26.42
CA THR A 964 -56.83 -1.27 -27.33
C THR A 964 -58.26 -0.73 -27.53
N ASP A 965 -58.74 0.24 -26.75
CA ASP A 965 -60.10 0.78 -26.87
C ASP A 965 -60.23 1.81 -28.02
N TYR A 966 -60.08 1.32 -29.24
CA TYR A 966 -60.16 2.06 -30.50
C TYR A 966 -61.15 1.38 -31.46
N GLN A 967 -61.89 2.16 -32.26
CA GLN A 967 -62.98 1.61 -33.10
C GLN A 967 -62.53 1.05 -34.45
N HIS A 968 -61.33 1.43 -34.93
CA HIS A 968 -60.90 1.24 -36.32
C HIS A 968 -59.51 0.59 -36.47
N VAL A 969 -58.85 0.28 -35.35
CA VAL A 969 -57.58 -0.47 -35.25
C VAL A 969 -57.62 -1.35 -34.00
N ASP A 970 -56.87 -2.45 -34.00
CA ASP A 970 -56.80 -3.35 -32.84
C ASP A 970 -56.10 -2.68 -31.64
N MET A 971 -55.13 -1.81 -31.90
CA MET A 971 -54.47 -1.00 -30.87
C MET A 971 -53.75 0.25 -31.43
N ASN A 972 -53.36 1.13 -30.51
CA ASN A 972 -52.48 2.27 -30.78
C ASN A 972 -51.09 2.03 -30.16
N ASN A 973 -50.05 2.70 -30.66
CA ASN A 973 -48.72 2.65 -30.07
C ASN A 973 -48.52 3.62 -28.90
N ILE A 974 -49.43 4.59 -28.68
CA ILE A 974 -49.48 5.44 -27.48
C ILE A 974 -50.85 5.34 -26.78
N SER A 975 -50.86 5.64 -25.48
CA SER A 975 -52.08 5.65 -24.65
C SER A 975 -52.94 6.88 -24.98
N ASN A 976 -54.26 6.70 -25.05
CA ASN A 976 -55.23 7.81 -25.14
C ASN A 976 -55.45 8.54 -23.79
N VAL A 977 -54.98 7.97 -22.68
CA VAL A 977 -55.03 8.57 -21.34
C VAL A 977 -53.63 8.98 -20.89
N ASP A 978 -53.52 10.17 -20.28
CA ASP A 978 -52.29 10.68 -19.68
C ASP A 978 -51.85 9.86 -18.45
N GLY A 979 -50.54 9.65 -18.34
CA GLY A 979 -49.90 8.99 -17.19
C GLY A 979 -49.68 7.48 -17.37
N GLY A 980 -48.90 6.88 -16.47
CA GLY A 980 -48.62 5.44 -16.50
C GLY A 980 -47.84 4.93 -17.72
N GLY A 981 -47.07 5.81 -18.39
CA GLY A 981 -46.47 5.54 -19.71
C GLY A 981 -45.64 4.26 -19.86
N SER A 982 -44.97 3.80 -18.79
CA SER A 982 -44.26 2.51 -18.77
C SER A 982 -45.22 1.32 -18.65
N CYS A 983 -46.29 1.46 -17.86
CA CYS A 983 -47.30 0.42 -17.69
C CYS A 983 -48.12 0.22 -18.96
N THR A 984 -48.44 1.30 -19.68
CA THR A 984 -49.12 1.24 -20.97
C THR A 984 -48.19 0.72 -22.08
N ALA A 985 -46.89 1.01 -22.03
CA ALA A 985 -45.90 0.39 -22.91
C ALA A 985 -45.73 -1.12 -22.66
N ALA A 986 -45.70 -1.55 -21.40
CA ALA A 986 -45.68 -2.97 -21.06
C ALA A 986 -46.99 -3.67 -21.48
N ALA A 987 -48.15 -3.04 -21.24
CA ALA A 987 -49.43 -3.58 -21.68
C ALA A 987 -49.53 -3.69 -23.21
N PHE A 988 -48.96 -2.75 -23.97
CA PHE A 988 -48.81 -2.89 -25.42
C PHE A 988 -48.06 -4.19 -25.78
N LEU A 989 -46.86 -4.40 -25.20
CA LEU A 989 -46.03 -5.59 -25.47
C LEU A 989 -46.73 -6.90 -25.08
N GLN A 990 -47.54 -6.89 -24.03
CA GLN A 990 -48.28 -8.05 -23.54
C GLN A 990 -49.19 -8.69 -24.62
N ASN A 991 -49.70 -7.91 -25.57
CA ASN A 991 -50.54 -8.42 -26.67
C ASN A 991 -49.76 -9.23 -27.73
N PHE A 992 -48.43 -9.11 -27.74
CA PHE A 992 -47.53 -9.79 -28.68
C PHE A 992 -46.68 -10.89 -28.04
N ALA A 993 -46.62 -10.93 -26.71
CA ALA A 993 -45.88 -11.91 -25.95
C ALA A 993 -46.37 -13.36 -26.22
N PRO A 994 -45.45 -14.35 -26.27
CA PRO A 994 -45.83 -15.76 -26.36
C PRO A 994 -46.76 -16.20 -25.22
N LYS A 995 -47.66 -17.16 -25.50
CA LYS A 995 -48.53 -17.75 -24.47
C LYS A 995 -47.68 -18.48 -23.42
N GLY A 996 -47.72 -17.98 -22.18
CA GLY A 996 -47.02 -18.56 -21.05
C GLY A 996 -46.48 -17.49 -20.11
N ASP A 997 -45.39 -17.82 -19.43
CA ASP A 997 -44.69 -16.91 -18.54
C ASP A 997 -43.88 -15.89 -19.35
N TRP A 998 -44.14 -14.61 -19.12
CA TRP A 998 -43.53 -13.48 -19.81
C TRP A 998 -43.13 -12.38 -18.84
N MET A 999 -41.99 -11.75 -19.12
CA MET A 999 -41.42 -10.66 -18.32
C MET A 999 -40.75 -9.60 -19.20
N HIS A 1000 -41.13 -8.34 -19.01
CA HIS A 1000 -40.55 -7.17 -19.67
C HIS A 1000 -39.70 -6.35 -18.68
N LEU A 1001 -38.50 -5.95 -19.10
CA LEU A 1001 -37.59 -5.10 -18.36
C LEU A 1001 -37.40 -3.75 -19.09
N ASP A 1002 -37.99 -2.69 -18.55
CA ASP A 1002 -37.71 -1.32 -18.98
C ASP A 1002 -36.45 -0.81 -18.26
N MET A 1003 -35.34 -0.84 -18.99
CA MET A 1003 -34.03 -0.38 -18.53
C MET A 1003 -33.72 1.07 -18.91
N ALA A 1004 -34.67 1.84 -19.44
CA ALA A 1004 -34.45 3.24 -19.84
C ALA A 1004 -33.97 4.14 -18.70
N GLY A 1005 -34.34 3.84 -17.46
CA GLY A 1005 -33.87 4.56 -16.26
C GLY A 1005 -32.40 4.27 -15.92
N VAL A 1006 -31.91 3.05 -16.19
CA VAL A 1006 -30.55 2.59 -15.83
C VAL A 1006 -29.56 2.62 -17.01
N MET A 1007 -29.97 3.07 -18.19
CA MET A 1007 -29.18 3.09 -19.43
C MET A 1007 -27.83 3.83 -19.29
N ASP A 1008 -27.85 5.05 -18.77
CA ASP A 1008 -26.71 5.97 -18.67
C ASP A 1008 -26.46 6.43 -17.23
N ASP A 1009 -25.26 6.96 -17.02
CA ASP A 1009 -24.73 7.45 -15.75
C ASP A 1009 -24.87 6.47 -14.56
N GLY A 1010 -24.02 5.44 -14.57
CA GLY A 1010 -23.82 4.55 -13.44
C GLY A 1010 -23.24 5.21 -12.17
N SER A 1011 -23.24 6.54 -12.04
CA SER A 1011 -22.67 7.30 -10.91
C SER A 1011 -23.27 6.93 -9.54
N GLN A 1012 -24.49 6.38 -9.52
CA GLN A 1012 -25.09 5.81 -8.32
C GLN A 1012 -24.33 4.57 -7.80
N MET A 1013 -23.68 3.82 -8.68
CA MET A 1013 -22.82 2.68 -8.36
C MET A 1013 -21.36 3.14 -8.30
N LYS A 1014 -20.75 3.12 -7.11
CA LYS A 1014 -19.35 3.56 -6.87
C LYS A 1014 -18.31 2.85 -7.77
N TYR A 1015 -18.66 1.72 -8.35
CA TYR A 1015 -17.83 0.87 -9.23
C TYR A 1015 -18.18 0.95 -10.73
N LEU A 1016 -18.98 1.92 -11.19
CA LEU A 1016 -19.20 2.19 -12.61
C LEU A 1016 -18.67 3.58 -13.03
N GLY A 1017 -17.99 3.62 -14.17
CA GLY A 1017 -17.53 4.87 -14.79
C GLY A 1017 -18.66 5.65 -15.46
N LYS A 1018 -18.42 6.93 -15.77
CA LYS A 1018 -19.33 7.75 -16.60
C LYS A 1018 -19.45 7.17 -18.00
N GLY A 1019 -20.67 6.83 -18.41
CA GLY A 1019 -20.98 6.25 -19.72
C GLY A 1019 -22.32 5.51 -19.72
N MET A 1020 -22.48 4.60 -20.69
CA MET A 1020 -23.55 3.59 -20.66
C MET A 1020 -23.21 2.54 -19.60
N SER A 1021 -24.21 2.07 -18.86
CA SER A 1021 -23.99 1.28 -17.65
C SER A 1021 -23.83 -0.23 -17.90
N GLY A 1022 -24.37 -0.76 -19.00
CA GLY A 1022 -24.49 -2.20 -19.27
C GLY A 1022 -25.46 -2.95 -18.34
N ARG A 1023 -26.24 -2.22 -17.54
CA ARG A 1023 -27.20 -2.78 -16.58
C ARG A 1023 -28.48 -3.23 -17.29
N PRO A 1024 -29.13 -4.34 -16.89
CA PRO A 1024 -28.87 -5.17 -15.72
C PRO A 1024 -28.20 -6.52 -16.05
N THR A 1025 -27.23 -6.55 -16.98
CA THR A 1025 -26.60 -7.79 -17.50
C THR A 1025 -26.18 -8.79 -16.41
N ARG A 1026 -25.60 -8.34 -15.30
CA ARG A 1026 -25.19 -9.23 -14.20
C ARG A 1026 -26.39 -9.97 -13.57
N THR A 1027 -27.52 -9.30 -13.40
CA THR A 1027 -28.75 -9.91 -12.85
C THR A 1027 -29.32 -10.94 -13.80
N LEU A 1028 -29.29 -10.67 -15.12
CA LEU A 1028 -29.70 -11.63 -16.14
C LEU A 1028 -28.86 -12.92 -16.11
N ILE A 1029 -27.53 -12.78 -16.00
CA ILE A 1029 -26.62 -13.92 -15.85
C ILE A 1029 -26.91 -14.69 -14.56
N GLN A 1030 -27.01 -13.99 -13.42
CA GLN A 1030 -27.27 -14.61 -12.11
C GLN A 1030 -28.62 -15.34 -12.06
N PHE A 1031 -29.65 -14.78 -12.71
CA PHE A 1031 -30.95 -15.41 -12.86
C PHE A 1031 -30.85 -16.71 -13.68
N LEU A 1032 -30.15 -16.73 -14.81
CA LEU A 1032 -29.94 -17.95 -15.60
C LEU A 1032 -29.06 -19.00 -14.89
N VAL A 1033 -28.11 -18.58 -14.05
CA VAL A 1033 -27.38 -19.48 -13.14
C VAL A 1033 -28.31 -20.15 -12.12
N GLN A 1034 -29.33 -19.43 -11.61
CA GLN A 1034 -30.35 -20.01 -10.75
C GLN A 1034 -31.24 -21.00 -11.53
N GLN A 1035 -31.68 -20.64 -12.74
CA GLN A 1035 -32.47 -21.54 -13.60
C GLN A 1035 -31.74 -22.86 -13.94
N SER A 1036 -30.45 -22.78 -14.32
CA SER A 1036 -29.65 -23.98 -14.64
C SER A 1036 -29.49 -24.91 -13.42
N ARG A 1037 -29.42 -24.35 -12.20
CA ARG A 1037 -29.41 -25.11 -10.95
C ARG A 1037 -30.77 -25.74 -10.62
N ASN A 1038 -31.88 -25.10 -11.00
CA ASN A 1038 -33.23 -25.67 -10.83
C ASN A 1038 -33.48 -26.86 -11.76
N ILE A 1039 -32.91 -26.87 -12.97
CA ILE A 1039 -32.94 -28.03 -13.90
C ILE A 1039 -32.06 -29.19 -13.42
N SER A 1040 -31.02 -28.89 -12.63
CA SER A 1040 -30.06 -29.89 -12.13
C SER A 1040 -30.47 -30.53 -10.79
N LYS A 1041 -31.69 -30.28 -10.32
CA LYS A 1041 -32.29 -30.82 -9.08
C LYS A 1041 -33.50 -31.70 -9.41
#